data_AF-B6QJZ0-F1
#
_entry.id   AF-B6QJZ0-F1
#
_cell.length_a   1.000
_cell.length_b   1.000
_cell.length_c   1.000
_cell.angle_alpha   90.00
_cell.angle_beta   90.00
_cell.angle_gamma   90.00
#
_symmetry.space_group_name_H-M   'P 1'
#
loop_
_entity.id
_entity.type
_entity.pdbx_description
1 polymer ?
#
loop_
_entity_poly.entity_id
_entity_poly.type
_entity_poly.pdbx_seq_one_letter_code
_entity_poly.pdbx_strand_id
1 'polypeptide(L)'
;MVQGNRLFERLNKAILASWEMYFVRGAPDALAMTQAALLGQTFAMLSGNPRHIVLFQTFHGTLIAWARRQNMFDQDMSAMYSSDIQSDVEASWRKWIYNEEKRRVAVGLRIHDTESAELFMTEPFLRFSAATWTISSGELWTAPTSNAWAHALGERKDQNTNFEYSPPLSTDRYERDIPELSSTYPELALYAFLEGMSSQIMERASIQQCLTETSQELTPKLVIIYNSLLRQQLQLDNFSLKALWHSIFILLHCNMNKLECAIGREGCEKAQDHVEYATSWASSVDAHRCAIHAALILRHLQRIPIGQEPGIHVPRLLYRSTLVWYAYTRFGRDGGTASTTNELNFPELNGTGIDTGRVLFAANGFKKSRPTTSESSTLFHLIDLLARLGHWGISQKMASLFSVLLSRGLVYELPRVLWESGDGYLSPLKDGTSRERDIKGLERTLFNDSKIHTFNKAIVFICFVKMPFGERIDTHAHLLPPFYRQASIEAGQENPDGMPELPNWDIETHLNLMQKLNIAKSILSISSPGTYLIHGDHIAARELTRSCNDYMSVLVSQYPSKLGFWASVPLPDVEGSLEEIAYAFDKLNADGIALETNHHGVYLGDAKLASIFEELDKRHAKVFIHPTTPCIVRHDNAETIAATPLAQFPNPVFEFLFDTARALINLFVSGTVARCPNITFIIPHAGGALLPLIERFTSFGHLVSADQILTSQAIKDTFSRQFYFDLAGFPFPDQIKELLLYVKTDRLLYGSDYPFTPERAVIGLADVMMREMPKIWDDEKERETILAGNARRLLAS
;
A
#
# COMPACT_ATOMS: atom_id res chain seq x y z
N MET A 1 -0.81 3.23 14.58
CA MET A 1 -1.44 1.94 14.19
C MET A 1 -1.15 0.76 15.13
N VAL A 2 0.10 0.45 15.51
CA VAL A 2 0.43 -0.77 16.31
C VAL A 2 -0.34 -0.86 17.64
N GLN A 3 -0.43 0.24 18.39
CA GLN A 3 -1.19 0.28 19.64
C GLN A 3 -2.70 0.08 19.42
N GLY A 4 -3.27 0.73 18.39
CA GLY A 4 -4.67 0.56 18.00
C GLY A 4 -5.00 -0.88 17.62
N ASN A 5 -4.13 -1.54 16.85
CA ASN A 5 -4.29 -2.95 16.50
C ASN A 5 -4.30 -3.84 17.74
N ARG A 6 -3.36 -3.64 18.69
CA ARG A 6 -3.33 -4.40 19.95
C ARG A 6 -4.57 -4.15 20.81
N LEU A 7 -5.06 -2.91 20.88
CA LEU A 7 -6.27 -2.56 21.61
C LEU A 7 -7.50 -3.24 20.99
N PHE A 8 -7.67 -3.15 19.66
CA PHE A 8 -8.75 -3.82 18.95
C PHE A 8 -8.69 -5.33 19.12
N GLU A 9 -7.53 -5.96 18.94
CA GLU A 9 -7.40 -7.41 19.10
C GLU A 9 -7.72 -7.88 20.51
N ARG A 10 -7.32 -7.12 21.54
CA ARG A 10 -7.66 -7.42 22.95
C ARG A 10 -9.15 -7.23 23.20
N LEU A 11 -9.72 -6.12 22.75
CA LEU A 11 -11.14 -5.83 22.87
C LEU A 11 -11.97 -6.93 22.19
N ASN A 12 -11.68 -7.22 20.92
CA ASN A 12 -12.38 -8.23 20.15
C ASN A 12 -12.27 -9.62 20.78
N LYS A 13 -11.10 -10.01 21.30
CA LYS A 13 -10.93 -11.26 22.06
C LYS A 13 -11.80 -11.28 23.32
N ALA A 14 -11.83 -10.18 24.09
CA ALA A 14 -12.64 -10.09 25.30
C ALA A 14 -14.15 -10.17 25.00
N ILE A 15 -14.60 -9.49 23.94
CA ILE A 15 -15.99 -9.53 23.47
C ILE A 15 -16.36 -10.97 23.06
N LEU A 16 -15.56 -11.59 22.18
CA LEU A 16 -15.87 -12.92 21.65
C LEU A 16 -15.77 -14.04 22.70
N ALA A 17 -14.94 -13.86 23.74
CA ALA A 17 -14.74 -14.88 24.78
C ALA A 17 -15.72 -14.78 25.95
N SER A 18 -16.53 -13.72 26.05
CA SER A 18 -17.34 -13.48 27.25
C SER A 18 -18.70 -12.84 26.99
N TRP A 19 -19.10 -12.64 25.73
CA TRP A 19 -20.35 -11.95 25.37
C TRP A 19 -21.56 -12.56 26.10
N GLU A 20 -21.65 -13.88 26.18
CA GLU A 20 -22.76 -14.59 26.81
C GLU A 20 -22.94 -14.20 28.29
N MET A 21 -21.85 -13.95 29.02
CA MET A 21 -21.91 -13.54 30.42
C MET A 21 -22.55 -12.16 30.59
N TYR A 22 -22.22 -11.20 29.72
CA TYR A 22 -22.76 -9.84 29.80
C TYR A 22 -24.25 -9.80 29.43
N PHE A 23 -24.70 -10.65 28.51
CA PHE A 23 -26.13 -10.77 28.18
C PHE A 23 -26.96 -11.42 29.29
N VAL A 24 -26.34 -12.19 30.18
CA VAL A 24 -27.00 -12.78 31.36
C VAL A 24 -27.05 -11.78 32.53
N ARG A 25 -26.07 -10.88 32.66
CA ARG A 25 -25.96 -9.93 33.78
C ARG A 25 -26.98 -8.79 33.74
N GLY A 26 -27.50 -8.43 32.56
CA GLY A 26 -28.61 -7.48 32.42
C GLY A 26 -28.54 -6.61 31.16
N ALA A 27 -29.59 -5.81 30.95
CA ALA A 27 -29.72 -4.96 29.76
C ALA A 27 -28.65 -3.83 29.65
N PRO A 28 -28.20 -3.18 30.76
CA PRO A 28 -27.14 -2.17 30.69
C PRO A 28 -25.78 -2.75 30.25
N ASP A 29 -25.40 -3.90 30.78
CA ASP A 29 -24.14 -4.58 30.43
C ASP A 29 -24.15 -5.02 28.95
N ALA A 30 -25.31 -5.49 28.46
CA ALA A 30 -25.49 -5.84 27.05
C ALA A 30 -25.40 -4.62 26.11
N LEU A 31 -25.92 -3.46 26.54
CA LEU A 31 -25.80 -2.19 25.80
C LEU A 31 -24.33 -1.75 25.71
N ALA A 32 -23.62 -1.73 26.83
CA ALA A 32 -22.20 -1.38 26.88
C ALA A 32 -21.34 -2.33 26.02
N MET A 33 -21.63 -3.62 26.06
CA MET A 33 -21.00 -4.63 25.20
C MET A 33 -21.24 -4.34 23.71
N THR A 34 -22.48 -4.02 23.34
CA THR A 34 -22.84 -3.70 21.95
C THR A 34 -22.17 -2.40 21.48
N GLN A 35 -22.08 -1.38 22.34
CA GLN A 35 -21.34 -0.14 22.07
C GLN A 35 -19.85 -0.40 21.83
N ALA A 36 -19.22 -1.19 22.71
CA ALA A 36 -17.81 -1.54 22.58
C ALA A 36 -17.54 -2.35 21.30
N ALA A 37 -18.43 -3.29 20.96
CA ALA A 37 -18.35 -4.05 19.73
C ALA A 37 -18.52 -3.16 18.49
N LEU A 38 -19.46 -2.21 18.51
CA LEU A 38 -19.67 -1.25 17.43
C LEU A 38 -18.40 -0.41 17.20
N LEU A 39 -17.81 0.18 18.25
CA LEU A 39 -16.56 0.92 18.14
C LEU A 39 -15.40 0.06 17.61
N GLY A 40 -15.31 -1.20 18.08
CA GLY A 40 -14.35 -2.17 17.58
C GLY A 40 -14.53 -2.43 16.08
N GLN A 41 -15.77 -2.56 15.61
CA GLN A 41 -16.08 -2.72 14.19
C GLN A 41 -15.72 -1.49 13.36
N THR A 42 -15.93 -0.28 13.87
CA THR A 42 -15.52 0.96 13.18
C THR A 42 -14.01 0.96 12.96
N PHE A 43 -13.24 0.63 14.00
CA PHE A 43 -11.79 0.48 13.87
C PHE A 43 -11.41 -0.63 12.88
N ALA A 44 -12.05 -1.79 12.99
CA ALA A 44 -11.76 -2.94 12.14
C ALA A 44 -11.92 -2.62 10.65
N MET A 45 -13.05 -1.98 10.30
CA MET A 45 -13.39 -1.51 8.97
C MET A 45 -12.35 -0.51 8.44
N LEU A 46 -11.96 0.47 9.24
CA LEU A 46 -11.04 1.55 8.81
C LEU A 46 -9.55 1.15 8.86
N SER A 47 -9.20 0.06 9.53
CA SER A 47 -7.80 -0.30 9.82
C SER A 47 -6.96 -0.69 8.60
N GLY A 48 -7.58 -1.10 7.49
CA GLY A 48 -6.87 -1.65 6.33
C GLY A 48 -6.15 -2.98 6.57
N ASN A 49 -6.31 -3.57 7.76
CA ASN A 49 -5.78 -4.89 8.07
C ASN A 49 -6.77 -5.97 7.57
N PRO A 50 -6.33 -6.89 6.69
CA PRO A 50 -7.22 -7.91 6.12
C PRO A 50 -7.91 -8.77 7.19
N ARG A 51 -7.21 -9.10 8.28
CA ARG A 51 -7.79 -9.90 9.38
C ARG A 51 -8.91 -9.15 10.09
N HIS A 52 -8.73 -7.85 10.32
CA HIS A 52 -9.74 -7.04 11.00
C HIS A 52 -10.97 -6.84 10.12
N ILE A 53 -10.77 -6.58 8.84
CA ILE A 53 -11.87 -6.42 7.87
C ILE A 53 -12.70 -7.72 7.75
N VAL A 54 -12.05 -8.88 7.74
CA VAL A 54 -12.74 -10.18 7.79
C VAL A 54 -13.54 -10.35 9.09
N LEU A 55 -12.99 -9.94 10.24
CA LEU A 55 -13.73 -9.98 11.51
C LEU A 55 -14.95 -9.06 11.47
N PHE A 56 -14.83 -7.85 10.94
CA PHE A 56 -15.95 -6.94 10.73
C PHE A 56 -17.05 -7.60 9.90
N GLN A 57 -16.72 -8.09 8.70
CA GLN A 57 -17.67 -8.72 7.80
C GLN A 57 -18.36 -9.95 8.43
N THR A 58 -17.57 -10.82 9.06
CA THR A 58 -18.07 -12.10 9.58
C THR A 58 -18.99 -11.91 10.78
N PHE A 59 -18.66 -10.97 11.68
CA PHE A 59 -19.34 -10.83 12.96
C PHE A 59 -20.38 -9.69 12.99
N HIS A 60 -20.55 -8.90 11.92
CA HIS A 60 -21.56 -7.83 11.90
C HIS A 60 -23.00 -8.32 12.14
N GLY A 61 -23.40 -9.43 11.51
CA GLY A 61 -24.71 -10.03 11.77
C GLY A 61 -24.94 -10.44 13.23
N THR A 62 -23.87 -10.73 13.98
CA THR A 62 -23.95 -11.07 15.41
C THR A 62 -24.34 -9.84 16.25
N LEU A 63 -23.74 -8.68 15.97
CA LEU A 63 -24.09 -7.43 16.66
C LEU A 63 -25.53 -7.01 16.37
N ILE A 64 -26.01 -7.24 15.15
CA ILE A 64 -27.43 -7.02 14.80
C ILE A 64 -28.34 -7.94 15.61
N ALA A 65 -28.00 -9.22 15.74
CA ALA A 65 -28.77 -10.17 16.55
C ALA A 65 -28.81 -9.76 18.03
N TRP A 66 -27.69 -9.29 18.56
CA TRP A 66 -27.57 -8.72 19.91
C TRP A 66 -28.48 -7.51 20.11
N ALA A 67 -28.45 -6.55 19.19
CA ALA A 67 -29.29 -5.36 19.25
C ALA A 67 -30.79 -5.70 19.15
N ARG A 68 -31.17 -6.69 18.31
CA ARG A 68 -32.55 -7.21 18.23
C ARG A 68 -33.00 -7.80 19.56
N ARG A 69 -32.16 -8.61 20.21
CA ARG A 69 -32.48 -9.24 21.52
C ARG A 69 -32.71 -8.21 22.63
N GLN A 70 -32.09 -7.03 22.51
CA GLN A 70 -32.24 -5.92 23.45
C GLN A 70 -33.32 -4.90 23.02
N ASN A 71 -34.13 -5.23 22.02
CA ASN A 71 -35.17 -4.35 21.45
C ASN A 71 -34.65 -2.95 21.07
N MET A 72 -33.38 -2.84 20.64
CA MET A 72 -32.79 -1.54 20.31
C MET A 72 -33.39 -0.92 19.03
N PHE A 73 -33.98 -1.74 18.17
CA PHE A 73 -34.63 -1.30 16.94
C PHE A 73 -36.11 -0.94 17.12
N ASP A 74 -36.67 -1.12 18.31
CA ASP A 74 -38.05 -0.76 18.61
C ASP A 74 -38.18 0.76 18.80
N GLN A 75 -39.13 1.38 18.09
CA GLN A 75 -39.27 2.84 17.95
C GLN A 75 -40.50 3.38 18.70
N ASP A 76 -40.71 2.95 19.95
CA ASP A 76 -41.80 3.51 20.76
C ASP A 76 -41.54 4.99 21.10
N MET A 77 -42.35 5.86 20.49
CA MET A 77 -42.29 7.32 20.61
C MET A 77 -42.77 7.86 21.95
N SER A 78 -43.59 7.09 22.68
CA SER A 78 -44.19 7.53 23.94
C SER A 78 -43.14 7.78 25.04
N ALA A 79 -41.96 7.20 24.91
CA ALA A 79 -40.87 7.30 25.88
C ALA A 79 -39.98 8.55 25.73
N MET A 80 -40.10 9.33 24.64
CA MET A 80 -39.20 10.47 24.37
C MET A 80 -39.46 11.68 25.28
N TYR A 81 -40.71 11.87 25.68
CA TYR A 81 -41.16 13.00 26.49
C TYR A 81 -41.99 12.46 27.66
N SER A 82 -41.35 12.21 28.80
CA SER A 82 -42.06 11.91 30.04
C SER A 82 -43.00 13.06 30.39
N SER A 83 -44.28 12.76 30.65
CA SER A 83 -45.23 13.72 31.23
C SER A 83 -44.85 14.15 32.66
N ASP A 84 -43.99 13.38 33.33
CA ASP A 84 -43.69 13.48 34.76
C ASP A 84 -42.30 14.07 35.08
N ILE A 85 -41.72 14.88 34.18
CA ILE A 85 -40.41 15.55 34.39
C ILE A 85 -40.39 16.37 35.70
N GLN A 86 -41.56 16.79 36.20
CA GLN A 86 -41.68 17.68 37.36
C GLN A 86 -41.39 17.02 38.73
N SER A 87 -41.31 15.68 38.84
CA SER A 87 -41.12 15.01 40.14
C SER A 87 -39.67 14.64 40.49
N ASP A 88 -38.86 14.20 39.51
CA ASP A 88 -37.42 13.92 39.65
C ASP A 88 -36.72 14.08 38.28
N VAL A 89 -35.97 15.18 38.13
CA VAL A 89 -35.28 15.53 36.88
C VAL A 89 -34.11 14.59 36.60
N GLU A 90 -33.38 14.15 37.64
CA GLU A 90 -32.20 13.30 37.50
C GLU A 90 -32.59 11.87 37.09
N ALA A 91 -33.61 11.30 37.74
CA ALA A 91 -34.11 9.97 37.36
C ALA A 91 -34.71 9.97 35.95
N SER A 92 -35.42 11.05 35.58
CA SER A 92 -35.98 11.23 34.23
C SER A 92 -34.88 11.33 33.18
N TRP A 93 -33.82 12.11 33.45
CA TRP A 93 -32.68 12.27 32.54
C TRP A 93 -31.93 10.95 32.33
N ARG A 94 -31.68 10.18 33.40
CA ARG A 94 -31.02 8.86 33.30
C ARG A 94 -31.81 7.86 32.48
N LYS A 95 -33.14 7.80 32.69
CA LYS A 95 -34.03 6.94 31.90
C LYS A 95 -34.04 7.36 30.43
N TRP A 96 -34.04 8.66 30.17
CA TRP A 96 -33.98 9.21 28.82
C TRP A 96 -32.65 8.90 28.12
N ILE A 97 -31.50 9.15 28.78
CA ILE A 97 -30.15 8.86 28.24
C ILE A 97 -30.06 7.39 27.85
N TYR A 98 -30.47 6.47 28.73
CA TYR A 98 -30.42 5.04 28.45
C TYR A 98 -31.22 4.65 27.18
N ASN A 99 -32.38 5.28 26.97
CA ASN A 99 -33.18 5.05 25.77
C ASN A 99 -32.60 5.73 24.52
N GLU A 100 -32.00 6.91 24.66
CA GLU A 100 -31.30 7.62 23.59
C GLU A 100 -30.03 6.86 23.15
N GLU A 101 -29.26 6.29 24.08
CA GLU A 101 -28.10 5.44 23.81
C GLU A 101 -28.48 4.22 22.96
N LYS A 102 -29.53 3.50 23.34
CA LYS A 102 -30.04 2.35 22.55
C LYS A 102 -30.37 2.76 21.11
N ARG A 103 -31.08 3.88 20.94
CA ARG A 103 -31.47 4.41 19.62
C ARG A 103 -30.24 4.80 18.78
N ARG A 104 -29.24 5.45 19.39
CA ARG A 104 -27.99 5.83 18.72
C ARG A 104 -27.14 4.62 18.33
N VAL A 105 -27.10 3.57 19.17
CA VAL A 105 -26.45 2.30 18.83
C VAL A 105 -27.14 1.61 17.66
N ALA A 106 -28.48 1.57 17.65
CA ALA A 106 -29.24 1.02 16.53
C ALA A 106 -28.99 1.77 15.22
N VAL A 107 -28.81 3.10 15.29
CA VAL A 107 -28.47 3.95 14.16
C VAL A 107 -27.04 3.69 13.67
N GLY A 108 -26.07 3.63 14.58
CA GLY A 108 -24.68 3.30 14.24
C GLY A 108 -24.55 1.92 13.59
N LEU A 109 -25.31 0.92 14.07
CA LEU A 109 -25.36 -0.41 13.47
C LEU A 109 -25.92 -0.38 12.04
N ARG A 110 -26.89 0.48 11.76
CA ARG A 110 -27.44 0.63 10.39
C ARG A 110 -26.48 1.30 9.44
N ILE A 111 -25.76 2.31 9.91
CA ILE A 111 -24.67 2.93 9.13
C ILE A 111 -23.62 1.86 8.82
N HIS A 112 -23.18 1.10 9.81
CA HIS A 112 -22.23 -0.02 9.60
C HIS A 112 -22.76 -1.10 8.66
N ASP A 113 -24.05 -1.41 8.70
CA ASP A 113 -24.67 -2.39 7.82
C ASP A 113 -24.61 -1.95 6.36
N THR A 114 -24.93 -0.67 6.09
CA THR A 114 -24.74 -0.09 4.76
C THR A 114 -23.26 -0.04 4.36
N GLU A 115 -22.35 0.36 5.26
CA GLU A 115 -20.90 0.33 4.98
C GLU A 115 -20.42 -1.07 4.61
N SER A 116 -20.83 -2.09 5.36
CA SER A 116 -20.52 -3.49 5.10
C SER A 116 -21.06 -3.94 3.74
N ALA A 117 -22.34 -3.69 3.48
CA ALA A 117 -22.98 -4.01 2.20
C ALA A 117 -22.22 -3.37 1.04
N GLU A 118 -21.96 -2.07 1.11
CA GLU A 118 -21.35 -1.30 0.05
C GLU A 118 -19.87 -1.61 -0.18
N LEU A 119 -19.09 -1.89 0.88
CA LEU A 119 -17.67 -2.26 0.79
C LEU A 119 -17.50 -3.67 0.21
N PHE A 120 -18.45 -4.56 0.45
CA PHE A 120 -18.34 -5.98 0.08
C PHE A 120 -19.23 -6.38 -1.10
N MET A 121 -19.99 -5.43 -1.65
CA MET A 121 -20.97 -5.66 -2.71
C MET A 121 -21.97 -6.78 -2.33
N THR A 122 -22.46 -6.75 -1.08
CA THR A 122 -23.45 -7.70 -0.55
C THR A 122 -24.76 -7.01 -0.18
N GLU A 123 -25.80 -7.79 0.08
CA GLU A 123 -27.05 -7.25 0.64
C GLU A 123 -26.87 -6.83 2.11
N PRO A 124 -27.54 -5.77 2.57
CA PRO A 124 -27.57 -5.38 3.97
C PRO A 124 -28.36 -6.40 4.82
N PHE A 125 -28.00 -6.56 6.10
CA PHE A 125 -28.71 -7.45 7.04
C PHE A 125 -30.02 -6.82 7.56
N LEU A 126 -30.12 -5.49 7.53
CA LEU A 126 -31.26 -4.71 7.97
C LEU A 126 -31.99 -4.14 6.76
N ARG A 127 -33.28 -4.47 6.66
CA ARG A 127 -34.15 -3.84 5.69
C ARG A 127 -34.27 -2.33 5.97
N PHE A 128 -34.26 -1.54 4.90
CA PHE A 128 -34.58 -0.13 5.00
C PHE A 128 -36.04 0.06 5.43
N SER A 129 -36.26 0.93 6.40
CA SER A 129 -37.59 1.39 6.81
C SER A 129 -37.55 2.91 6.88
N ALA A 130 -38.48 3.56 6.18
CA ALA A 130 -38.63 5.01 6.18
C ALA A 130 -39.26 5.55 7.48
N ALA A 131 -39.60 4.68 8.44
CA ALA A 131 -40.06 5.09 9.76
C ALA A 131 -39.07 6.11 10.35
N THR A 132 -39.58 7.28 10.74
CA THR A 132 -38.80 8.42 11.18
C THR A 132 -37.82 8.01 12.28
N TRP A 133 -36.53 8.21 12.01
CA TRP A 133 -35.47 7.90 12.96
C TRP A 133 -35.56 8.88 14.13
N THR A 134 -36.09 8.39 15.25
CA THR A 134 -36.43 9.25 16.39
C THR A 134 -35.24 9.39 17.31
N ILE A 135 -34.22 10.10 16.84
CA ILE A 135 -33.04 10.50 17.60
C ILE A 135 -33.25 11.93 18.12
N SER A 136 -32.77 12.25 19.32
CA SER A 136 -32.81 13.63 19.80
C SER A 136 -31.85 14.55 19.05
N SER A 137 -32.05 15.87 19.19
CA SER A 137 -31.08 16.86 18.73
C SER A 137 -29.72 16.68 19.41
N GLY A 138 -28.67 17.21 18.76
CA GLY A 138 -27.32 17.25 19.32
C GLY A 138 -27.25 18.03 20.63
N GLU A 139 -28.04 19.09 20.76
CA GLU A 139 -28.13 19.91 21.98
C GLU A 139 -28.63 19.10 23.19
N LEU A 140 -29.72 18.33 23.04
CA LEU A 140 -30.22 17.46 24.11
C LEU A 140 -29.22 16.36 24.46
N TRP A 141 -28.52 15.82 23.47
CA TRP A 141 -27.53 14.75 23.65
C TRP A 141 -26.25 15.22 24.36
N THR A 142 -25.81 16.44 24.06
CA THR A 142 -24.56 17.02 24.60
C THR A 142 -24.77 17.81 25.89
N ALA A 143 -26.01 17.85 26.41
CA ALA A 143 -26.32 18.49 27.68
C ALA A 143 -25.48 17.89 28.83
N PRO A 144 -24.67 18.70 29.54
CA PRO A 144 -23.70 18.19 30.51
C PRO A 144 -24.32 17.78 31.86
N THR A 145 -25.57 18.21 32.13
CA THR A 145 -26.28 17.94 33.38
C THR A 145 -27.78 17.72 33.12
N SER A 146 -28.45 17.04 34.05
CA SER A 146 -29.90 16.83 34.03
C SER A 146 -30.69 18.15 33.99
N ASN A 147 -30.22 19.20 34.67
CA ASN A 147 -30.84 20.53 34.61
C ASN A 147 -30.68 21.21 33.24
N ALA A 148 -29.49 21.12 32.63
CA ALA A 148 -29.26 21.65 31.29
C ALA A 148 -30.10 20.93 30.24
N TRP A 149 -30.24 19.60 30.38
CA TRP A 149 -31.14 18.80 29.55
C TRP A 149 -32.60 19.22 29.71
N ALA A 150 -33.07 19.40 30.94
CA ALA A 150 -34.44 19.83 31.21
C ALA A 150 -34.73 21.25 30.67
N HIS A 151 -33.77 22.17 30.74
CA HIS A 151 -33.87 23.51 30.17
C HIS A 151 -34.01 23.47 28.64
N ALA A 152 -33.11 22.76 27.96
CA ALA A 152 -33.16 22.58 26.50
C ALA A 152 -34.44 21.87 26.04
N LEU A 153 -34.99 20.98 26.89
CA LEU A 153 -36.27 20.33 26.65
C LEU A 153 -37.45 21.29 26.82
N GLY A 154 -37.39 22.20 27.81
CA GLY A 154 -38.39 23.23 28.08
C GLY A 154 -38.47 24.29 26.98
N GLU A 155 -37.33 24.84 26.57
CA GLU A 155 -37.26 25.83 25.46
C GLU A 155 -37.84 25.27 24.16
N ARG A 156 -37.68 23.97 23.90
CA ARG A 156 -38.32 23.29 22.77
C ARG A 156 -39.82 23.14 22.91
N LYS A 157 -40.34 22.86 24.11
CA LYS A 157 -41.79 22.80 24.34
C LYS A 157 -42.44 24.17 24.08
N ASP A 158 -41.77 25.25 24.50
CA ASP A 158 -42.24 26.62 24.30
C ASP A 158 -42.11 27.09 22.83
N GLN A 159 -41.12 26.60 22.08
CA GLN A 159 -41.03 26.83 20.63
C GLN A 159 -42.04 25.99 19.82
N ASN A 160 -42.47 24.83 20.33
CA ASN A 160 -43.40 23.89 19.68
C ASN A 160 -44.88 24.05 20.10
N THR A 161 -45.28 25.12 20.79
CA THR A 161 -46.70 25.36 21.14
C THR A 161 -47.64 25.57 19.93
N ASN A 162 -47.15 25.44 18.69
CA ASN A 162 -47.95 25.47 17.47
C ASN A 162 -48.01 24.15 16.68
N PHE A 163 -47.45 23.03 17.17
CA PHE A 163 -47.55 21.74 16.50
C PHE A 163 -47.83 20.61 17.49
N GLU A 164 -49.12 20.40 17.79
CA GLU A 164 -49.58 19.12 18.34
C GLU A 164 -49.31 18.02 17.30
N TYR A 165 -48.32 17.18 17.60
CA TYR A 165 -48.01 15.98 16.83
C TYR A 165 -49.15 14.96 17.01
N SER A 166 -50.01 14.83 16.00
CA SER A 166 -50.96 13.71 15.89
C SER A 166 -50.29 12.58 15.11
N PRO A 167 -50.09 11.38 15.69
CA PRO A 167 -49.58 10.24 14.94
C PRO A 167 -50.62 9.84 13.89
N PRO A 168 -50.28 9.73 12.59
CA PRO A 168 -51.27 9.40 11.57
C PRO A 168 -51.58 7.90 11.58
N LEU A 169 -52.59 7.52 12.36
CA LEU A 169 -53.41 6.33 12.12
C LEU A 169 -54.22 6.55 10.83
N SER A 170 -53.60 6.26 9.69
CA SER A 170 -54.28 6.24 8.39
C SER A 170 -53.61 5.23 7.47
N THR A 171 -54.31 4.70 6.47
CA THR A 171 -54.00 3.48 5.71
C THR A 171 -53.50 3.69 4.27
N ASP A 172 -53.31 4.92 3.80
CA ASP A 172 -52.85 5.18 2.42
C ASP A 172 -51.33 5.13 2.21
N ARG A 173 -50.89 4.21 1.33
CA ARG A 173 -49.51 3.70 1.19
C ARG A 173 -48.58 4.45 0.22
N TYR A 174 -48.97 5.57 -0.38
CA TYR A 174 -48.22 6.13 -1.52
C TYR A 174 -47.57 7.51 -1.34
N GLU A 175 -47.82 8.24 -0.24
CA GLU A 175 -47.22 9.58 -0.01
C GLU A 175 -46.33 9.68 1.27
N ARG A 176 -46.01 8.56 1.94
CA ARG A 176 -45.56 8.55 3.35
C ARG A 176 -44.10 8.17 3.65
N ASP A 177 -43.16 8.41 2.74
CA ASP A 177 -41.75 8.03 2.96
C ASP A 177 -40.78 9.20 3.22
N ILE A 178 -41.23 10.45 3.09
CA ILE A 178 -40.40 11.62 3.41
C ILE A 178 -40.80 12.05 4.83
N PRO A 179 -39.86 12.09 5.80
CA PRO A 179 -40.12 12.66 7.13
C PRO A 179 -40.82 14.01 7.00
N GLU A 180 -41.72 14.37 7.92
CA GLU A 180 -42.15 15.77 8.04
C GLU A 180 -40.90 16.64 8.30
N LEU A 181 -40.43 17.28 7.23
CA LEU A 181 -39.14 17.97 7.18
C LEU A 181 -39.25 19.29 7.94
N SER A 182 -39.09 19.24 9.26
CA SER A 182 -38.83 20.42 10.08
C SER A 182 -37.45 20.99 9.77
N SER A 183 -37.28 22.30 9.91
CA SER A 183 -35.99 23.01 9.79
C SER A 183 -34.93 22.54 10.81
N THR A 184 -35.30 21.71 11.79
CA THR A 184 -34.44 21.17 12.85
C THR A 184 -34.36 19.64 12.85
N TYR A 185 -34.10 19.02 11.69
CA TYR A 185 -33.85 17.58 11.58
C TYR A 185 -32.46 17.20 12.14
N PRO A 186 -32.33 16.22 13.08
CA PRO A 186 -31.05 15.85 13.65
C PRO A 186 -30.04 15.32 12.62
N GLU A 187 -28.79 15.80 12.68
CA GLU A 187 -27.74 15.48 11.69
C GLU A 187 -27.45 13.96 11.60
N LEU A 188 -27.37 13.27 12.75
CA LEU A 188 -27.15 11.82 12.79
C LEU A 188 -28.34 11.03 12.21
N ALA A 189 -29.57 11.54 12.37
CA ALA A 189 -30.76 10.92 11.78
C ALA A 189 -30.76 11.10 10.25
N LEU A 190 -30.29 12.25 9.76
CA LEU A 190 -30.11 12.48 8.32
C LEU A 190 -29.02 11.56 7.74
N TYR A 191 -27.92 11.39 8.47
CA TYR A 191 -26.85 10.47 8.08
C TYR A 191 -27.40 9.04 7.90
N ALA A 192 -28.08 8.53 8.93
CA ALA A 192 -28.69 7.20 8.90
C ALA A 192 -29.71 7.04 7.75
N PHE A 193 -30.48 8.10 7.48
CA PHE A 193 -31.46 8.10 6.41
C PHE A 193 -30.78 8.00 5.03
N LEU A 194 -29.73 8.80 4.77
CA LEU A 194 -28.99 8.77 3.51
C LEU A 194 -28.29 7.41 3.28
N GLU A 195 -27.64 6.85 4.31
CA GLU A 195 -27.10 5.47 4.24
C GLU A 195 -28.21 4.43 4.02
N GLY A 196 -29.38 4.64 4.63
CA GLY A 196 -30.55 3.78 4.42
C GLY A 196 -31.02 3.78 2.96
N MET A 197 -31.00 4.93 2.29
CA MET A 197 -31.31 5.02 0.86
C MET A 197 -30.28 4.27 0.01
N SER A 198 -28.98 4.36 0.33
CA SER A 198 -27.97 3.56 -0.35
C SER A 198 -28.23 2.05 -0.19
N SER A 199 -28.53 1.60 1.03
CA SER A 199 -28.91 0.21 1.32
C SER A 199 -30.13 -0.23 0.52
N GLN A 200 -31.15 0.63 0.38
CA GLN A 200 -32.32 0.34 -0.44
C GLN A 200 -31.96 0.17 -1.92
N ILE A 201 -31.06 0.99 -2.46
CA ILE A 201 -30.58 0.85 -3.85
C ILE A 201 -29.84 -0.47 -4.03
N MET A 202 -29.01 -0.86 -3.06
CA MET A 202 -28.29 -2.14 -3.09
C MET A 202 -29.23 -3.35 -3.07
N GLU A 203 -30.24 -3.35 -2.18
CA GLU A 203 -31.27 -4.38 -2.09
C GLU A 203 -32.04 -4.50 -3.41
N ARG A 204 -32.38 -3.38 -4.06
CA ARG A 204 -33.06 -3.40 -5.36
C ARG A 204 -32.15 -3.87 -6.51
N ALA A 205 -30.88 -3.49 -6.46
CA ALA A 205 -29.90 -3.92 -7.46
C ALA A 205 -29.63 -5.43 -7.37
N SER A 206 -29.65 -6.03 -6.18
CA SER A 206 -29.43 -7.48 -6.00
C SER A 206 -30.57 -8.32 -6.57
N ILE A 207 -31.82 -7.85 -6.45
CA ILE A 207 -32.99 -8.47 -7.10
C ILE A 207 -33.13 -8.11 -8.59
N GLN A 208 -32.07 -7.58 -9.21
CA GLN A 208 -32.00 -7.21 -10.63
C GLN A 208 -33.06 -6.20 -11.08
N GLN A 209 -33.57 -5.37 -10.15
CA GLN A 209 -34.47 -4.29 -10.52
C GLN A 209 -33.73 -3.26 -11.38
N CYS A 210 -34.46 -2.63 -12.30
CA CYS A 210 -33.90 -1.59 -13.15
C CYS A 210 -33.48 -0.38 -12.31
N LEU A 211 -32.18 -0.03 -12.38
CA LEU A 211 -31.64 1.16 -11.72
C LEU A 211 -32.32 2.44 -12.22
N THR A 212 -32.73 2.48 -13.49
CA THR A 212 -33.46 3.61 -14.07
C THR A 212 -34.81 3.85 -13.38
N GLU A 213 -35.59 2.80 -13.12
CA GLU A 213 -36.87 2.90 -12.40
C GLU A 213 -36.65 3.36 -10.95
N THR A 214 -35.65 2.77 -10.29
CA THR A 214 -35.26 3.14 -8.92
C THR A 214 -34.83 4.61 -8.87
N SER A 215 -34.07 5.09 -9.86
CA SER A 215 -33.67 6.49 -9.96
C SER A 215 -34.87 7.42 -10.16
N GLN A 216 -35.85 7.05 -10.99
CA GLN A 216 -37.04 7.87 -11.22
C GLN A 216 -37.86 8.05 -9.94
N GLU A 217 -37.94 6.99 -9.11
CA GLU A 217 -38.64 7.04 -7.82
C GLU A 217 -37.88 7.84 -6.76
N LEU A 218 -36.56 7.63 -6.63
CA LEU A 218 -35.79 8.19 -5.52
C LEU A 218 -35.26 9.61 -5.77
N THR A 219 -35.07 10.02 -7.03
CA THR A 219 -34.53 11.35 -7.36
C THR A 219 -35.37 12.49 -6.76
N PRO A 220 -36.70 12.54 -6.92
CA PRO A 220 -37.51 13.62 -6.34
C PRO A 220 -37.37 13.70 -4.81
N LYS A 221 -37.31 12.54 -4.12
CA LYS A 221 -37.12 12.45 -2.66
C LYS A 221 -35.77 13.06 -2.25
N LEU A 222 -34.70 12.71 -2.95
CA LEU A 222 -33.34 13.24 -2.70
C LEU A 222 -33.22 14.75 -2.96
N VAL A 223 -33.91 15.27 -3.98
CA VAL A 223 -33.94 16.72 -4.27
C VAL A 223 -34.64 17.49 -3.16
N ILE A 224 -35.76 16.99 -2.65
CA ILE A 224 -36.49 17.61 -1.53
C ILE A 224 -35.59 17.65 -0.29
N ILE A 225 -34.88 16.56 0.02
CA ILE A 225 -33.95 16.48 1.15
C ILE A 225 -32.82 17.49 1.00
N TYR A 226 -32.23 17.59 -0.20
CA TYR A 226 -31.15 18.53 -0.44
C TYR A 226 -31.62 19.97 -0.20
N ASN A 227 -32.74 20.36 -0.80
CA ASN A 227 -33.25 21.73 -0.70
C ASN A 227 -33.72 22.10 0.72
N SER A 228 -34.27 21.14 1.45
CA SER A 228 -34.86 21.37 2.77
C SER A 228 -33.82 21.31 3.89
N LEU A 229 -32.84 20.39 3.80
CA LEU A 229 -31.90 20.11 4.91
C LEU A 229 -30.44 20.44 4.56
N LEU A 230 -29.92 19.96 3.44
CA LEU A 230 -28.49 20.09 3.12
C LEU A 230 -28.11 21.49 2.60
N ARG A 231 -29.03 22.17 1.91
CA ARG A 231 -28.81 23.50 1.35
C ARG A 231 -28.73 24.58 2.44
N GLN A 232 -29.53 24.44 3.50
CA GLN A 232 -29.67 25.43 4.57
C GLN A 232 -28.63 25.26 5.69
N GLN A 233 -28.08 24.05 5.90
CA GLN A 233 -26.95 23.82 6.81
C GLN A 233 -25.67 24.48 6.27
N LEU A 234 -25.39 25.70 6.74
CA LEU A 234 -24.49 26.65 6.08
C LEU A 234 -23.10 26.84 6.72
N GLN A 235 -22.67 26.09 7.74
CA GLN A 235 -21.33 26.31 8.30
C GLN A 235 -20.50 25.06 8.62
N LEU A 236 -21.08 23.94 9.07
CA LEU A 236 -20.32 22.72 9.37
C LEU A 236 -21.11 21.48 8.89
N ASP A 237 -20.60 20.82 7.85
CA ASP A 237 -21.07 19.49 7.42
C ASP A 237 -20.22 18.45 8.16
N ASN A 238 -20.55 18.16 9.43
CA ASN A 238 -19.67 17.41 10.33
C ASN A 238 -19.42 16.00 9.80
N PHE A 239 -20.43 15.39 9.21
CA PHE A 239 -20.34 14.05 8.63
C PHE A 239 -20.10 14.06 7.12
N SER A 240 -19.85 15.18 6.44
CA SER A 240 -19.72 15.17 4.96
C SER A 240 -20.95 14.59 4.23
N LEU A 241 -22.15 14.92 4.71
CA LEU A 241 -23.44 14.45 4.18
C LEU A 241 -23.71 14.93 2.75
N LYS A 242 -23.16 16.08 2.35
CA LYS A 242 -23.27 16.55 0.94
C LYS A 242 -22.52 15.61 -0.01
N ALA A 243 -21.35 15.13 0.40
CA ALA A 243 -20.59 14.14 -0.35
C ALA A 243 -21.34 12.79 -0.41
N LEU A 244 -21.93 12.36 0.72
CA LEU A 244 -22.74 11.15 0.77
C LEU A 244 -23.95 11.24 -0.17
N TRP A 245 -24.67 12.38 -0.17
CA TRP A 245 -25.79 12.64 -1.06
C TRP A 245 -25.40 12.51 -2.54
N HIS A 246 -24.26 13.08 -2.95
CA HIS A 246 -23.75 12.90 -4.31
C HIS A 246 -23.39 11.44 -4.64
N SER A 247 -22.89 10.68 -3.68
CA SER A 247 -22.56 9.26 -3.88
C SER A 247 -23.81 8.40 -4.13
N ILE A 248 -24.97 8.77 -3.59
CA ILE A 248 -26.24 8.07 -3.87
C ILE A 248 -26.58 8.16 -5.37
N PHE A 249 -26.32 9.29 -6.01
CA PHE A 249 -26.52 9.41 -7.46
C PHE A 249 -25.53 8.58 -8.27
N ILE A 250 -24.29 8.40 -7.80
CA ILE A 250 -23.38 7.43 -8.41
C ILE A 250 -24.00 6.02 -8.35
N LEU A 251 -24.56 5.60 -7.21
CA LEU A 251 -25.22 4.30 -7.07
C LEU A 251 -26.45 4.13 -7.97
N LEU A 252 -27.24 5.19 -8.15
CA LEU A 252 -28.44 5.16 -9.01
C LEU A 252 -28.11 5.00 -10.50
N HIS A 253 -26.93 5.45 -10.94
CA HIS A 253 -26.56 5.57 -12.36
C HIS A 253 -25.36 4.71 -12.76
N CYS A 254 -24.82 3.93 -11.83
CA CYS A 254 -23.67 3.07 -12.06
C CYS A 254 -23.79 1.74 -11.31
N ASN A 255 -23.70 0.63 -12.04
CA ASN A 255 -23.55 -0.69 -11.45
C ASN A 255 -22.10 -0.87 -10.99
N MET A 256 -21.85 -0.48 -9.74
CA MET A 256 -20.52 -0.50 -9.12
C MET A 256 -19.90 -1.90 -9.13
N ASN A 257 -20.72 -2.95 -8.91
CA ASN A 257 -20.24 -4.32 -8.94
C ASN A 257 -19.64 -4.70 -10.31
N LYS A 258 -20.33 -4.36 -11.40
CA LYS A 258 -19.82 -4.63 -12.76
C LYS A 258 -18.56 -3.81 -13.09
N LEU A 259 -18.48 -2.55 -12.65
CA LEU A 259 -17.26 -1.76 -12.84
C LEU A 259 -16.06 -2.32 -12.07
N GLU A 260 -16.24 -2.73 -10.82
CA GLU A 260 -15.17 -3.37 -10.04
C GLU A 260 -14.70 -4.68 -10.67
N CYS A 261 -15.63 -5.50 -11.17
CA CYS A 261 -15.26 -6.70 -11.90
C CYS A 261 -14.46 -6.35 -13.17
N ALA A 262 -14.85 -5.33 -13.93
CA ALA A 262 -14.18 -4.92 -15.17
C ALA A 262 -12.72 -4.46 -14.95
N ILE A 263 -12.38 -4.00 -13.74
CA ILE A 263 -11.00 -3.63 -13.37
C ILE A 263 -10.22 -4.76 -12.69
N GLY A 264 -10.81 -5.96 -12.57
CA GLY A 264 -10.10 -7.16 -12.12
C GLY A 264 -10.50 -7.72 -10.76
N ARG A 265 -11.59 -7.25 -10.13
CA ARG A 265 -12.01 -7.73 -8.79
C ARG A 265 -12.09 -9.24 -8.66
N GLU A 266 -12.58 -9.93 -9.70
CA GLU A 266 -12.72 -11.38 -9.71
C GLU A 266 -11.65 -12.11 -10.53
N GLY A 267 -10.57 -11.41 -10.92
CA GLY A 267 -9.51 -11.91 -11.80
C GLY A 267 -9.65 -11.43 -13.25
N CYS A 268 -8.61 -11.64 -14.05
CA CYS A 268 -8.52 -11.12 -15.41
C CYS A 268 -9.52 -11.74 -16.40
N GLU A 269 -9.78 -13.05 -16.30
CA GLU A 269 -10.73 -13.74 -17.17
C GLU A 269 -12.13 -13.16 -17.01
N LYS A 270 -12.62 -13.13 -15.76
CA LYS A 270 -13.92 -12.55 -15.43
C LYS A 270 -14.01 -11.05 -15.70
N ALA A 271 -12.90 -10.32 -15.65
CA ALA A 271 -12.91 -8.91 -16.00
C ALA A 271 -13.39 -8.68 -17.44
N GLN A 272 -13.01 -9.55 -18.38
CA GLN A 272 -13.41 -9.43 -19.79
C GLN A 272 -14.93 -9.48 -19.96
N ASP A 273 -15.63 -10.30 -19.18
CA ASP A 273 -17.10 -10.40 -19.18
C ASP A 273 -17.80 -9.09 -18.82
N HIS A 274 -17.08 -8.15 -18.20
CA HIS A 274 -17.62 -6.88 -17.72
C HIS A 274 -17.05 -5.66 -18.45
N VAL A 275 -16.02 -5.82 -19.31
CA VAL A 275 -15.45 -4.72 -20.10
C VAL A 275 -16.48 -4.11 -21.06
N GLU A 276 -17.38 -4.93 -21.62
CA GLU A 276 -18.46 -4.44 -22.49
C GLU A 276 -19.38 -3.47 -21.73
N TYR A 277 -19.81 -3.87 -20.52
CA TYR A 277 -20.59 -3.00 -19.65
C TYR A 277 -19.83 -1.71 -19.33
N ALA A 278 -18.55 -1.80 -18.92
CA ALA A 278 -17.75 -0.64 -18.57
C ALA A 278 -17.57 0.34 -19.74
N THR A 279 -17.39 -0.18 -20.96
CA THR A 279 -17.22 0.62 -22.19
C THR A 279 -18.53 1.30 -22.60
N SER A 280 -19.64 0.55 -22.56
CA SER A 280 -20.98 1.05 -22.86
C SER A 280 -21.40 2.13 -21.86
N TRP A 281 -21.24 1.86 -20.57
CA TRP A 281 -21.52 2.80 -19.50
C TRP A 281 -20.64 4.04 -19.63
N ALA A 282 -19.32 3.91 -19.81
CA ALA A 282 -18.41 5.05 -19.88
C ALA A 282 -18.73 6.00 -21.05
N SER A 283 -19.39 5.51 -22.09
CA SER A 283 -19.82 6.32 -23.25
C SER A 283 -21.23 6.91 -23.10
N SER A 284 -21.94 6.58 -22.02
CA SER A 284 -23.32 7.03 -21.76
C SER A 284 -23.41 8.41 -21.10
N VAL A 285 -24.61 9.00 -21.12
CA VAL A 285 -24.94 10.21 -20.36
C VAL A 285 -24.80 9.97 -18.84
N ASP A 286 -25.12 8.77 -18.38
CA ASP A 286 -25.01 8.39 -16.96
C ASP A 286 -23.56 8.40 -16.47
N ALA A 287 -22.58 8.08 -17.33
CA ALA A 287 -21.18 8.22 -16.97
C ALA A 287 -20.75 9.69 -16.82
N HIS A 288 -21.26 10.60 -17.66
CA HIS A 288 -21.02 12.03 -17.51
C HIS A 288 -21.64 12.55 -16.21
N ARG A 289 -22.86 12.11 -15.89
CA ARG A 289 -23.57 12.40 -14.64
C ARG A 289 -22.78 11.93 -13.42
N CYS A 290 -22.33 10.67 -13.41
CA CYS A 290 -21.52 10.10 -12.33
C CYS A 290 -20.16 10.81 -12.19
N ALA A 291 -19.52 11.18 -13.29
CA ALA A 291 -18.27 11.94 -13.28
C ALA A 291 -18.47 13.32 -12.62
N ILE A 292 -19.55 14.03 -12.95
CA ILE A 292 -19.90 15.31 -12.30
C ILE A 292 -20.09 15.11 -10.79
N HIS A 293 -20.83 14.09 -10.37
CA HIS A 293 -20.99 13.78 -8.94
C HIS A 293 -19.66 13.44 -8.25
N ALA A 294 -18.78 12.65 -8.88
CA ALA A 294 -17.45 12.35 -8.37
C ALA A 294 -16.58 13.61 -8.21
N ALA A 295 -16.64 14.53 -9.17
CA ALA A 295 -15.94 15.82 -9.08
C ALA A 295 -16.52 16.73 -7.98
N LEU A 296 -17.84 16.70 -7.74
CA LEU A 296 -18.47 17.42 -6.64
C LEU A 296 -18.09 16.82 -5.28
N ILE A 297 -18.04 15.50 -5.16
CA ILE A 297 -17.53 14.80 -3.97
C ILE A 297 -16.11 15.26 -3.66
N LEU A 298 -15.22 15.26 -4.66
CA LEU A 298 -13.85 15.78 -4.50
C LEU A 298 -13.85 17.21 -3.96
N ARG A 299 -14.64 18.12 -4.54
CA ARG A 299 -14.74 19.52 -4.09
C ARG A 299 -15.28 19.67 -2.68
N HIS A 300 -16.24 18.84 -2.28
CA HIS A 300 -16.77 18.87 -0.91
C HIS A 300 -15.72 18.40 0.10
N LEU A 301 -15.02 17.31 -0.20
CA LEU A 301 -14.04 16.72 0.71
C LEU A 301 -12.73 17.52 0.79
N GLN A 302 -12.33 18.21 -0.29
CA GLN A 302 -11.19 19.13 -0.27
C GLN A 302 -11.41 20.38 0.62
N ARG A 303 -12.66 20.68 0.97
CA ARG A 303 -13.02 21.81 1.82
C ARG A 303 -13.11 21.46 3.31
N ILE A 304 -12.91 20.19 3.66
CA ILE A 304 -12.89 19.78 5.07
C ILE A 304 -11.71 20.49 5.76
N PRO A 305 -11.95 21.25 6.85
CA PRO A 305 -10.91 21.92 7.62
C PRO A 305 -9.82 20.96 8.10
N ILE A 306 -8.57 21.43 8.11
CA ILE A 306 -7.45 20.69 8.69
C ILE A 306 -7.74 20.41 10.17
N GLY A 307 -7.71 19.14 10.56
CA GLY A 307 -7.99 18.70 11.93
C GLY A 307 -9.45 18.28 12.19
N GLN A 308 -10.37 18.49 11.23
CA GLN A 308 -11.70 17.89 11.31
C GLN A 308 -11.64 16.44 10.83
N GLU A 309 -12.12 15.51 11.65
CA GLU A 309 -12.21 14.10 11.29
C GLU A 309 -13.36 13.88 10.29
N PRO A 310 -13.11 13.23 9.13
CA PRO A 310 -14.17 12.93 8.17
C PRO A 310 -15.13 11.86 8.71
N GLY A 311 -16.34 11.80 8.13
CA GLY A 311 -17.27 10.70 8.38
C GLY A 311 -16.72 9.35 7.94
N ILE A 312 -17.10 8.26 8.62
CA ILE A 312 -16.52 6.92 8.42
C ILE A 312 -16.76 6.34 7.01
N HIS A 313 -17.73 6.89 6.27
CA HIS A 313 -18.05 6.56 4.87
C HIS A 313 -17.11 7.20 3.84
N VAL A 314 -16.37 8.24 4.21
CA VAL A 314 -15.55 9.02 3.27
C VAL A 314 -14.54 8.18 2.47
N PRO A 315 -13.86 7.14 3.03
CA PRO A 315 -12.96 6.28 2.25
C PRO A 315 -13.68 5.58 1.11
N ARG A 316 -14.85 5.03 1.42
CA ARG A 316 -15.73 4.37 0.45
C ARG A 316 -16.17 5.35 -0.63
N LEU A 317 -16.60 6.56 -0.25
CA LEU A 317 -17.03 7.58 -1.23
C LEU A 317 -15.92 7.94 -2.21
N LEU A 318 -14.70 8.16 -1.70
CA LEU A 318 -13.54 8.51 -2.50
C LEU A 318 -13.11 7.36 -3.40
N TYR A 319 -13.07 6.13 -2.87
CA TYR A 319 -12.76 4.94 -3.66
C TYR A 319 -13.74 4.78 -4.83
N ARG A 320 -15.04 4.96 -4.59
CA ARG A 320 -16.07 4.91 -5.64
C ARG A 320 -15.93 6.03 -6.66
N SER A 321 -15.72 7.25 -6.18
CA SER A 321 -15.49 8.41 -7.05
C SER A 321 -14.26 8.19 -7.93
N THR A 322 -13.20 7.61 -7.37
CA THR A 322 -11.97 7.24 -8.08
C THR A 322 -12.22 6.13 -9.10
N LEU A 323 -13.00 5.10 -8.75
CA LEU A 323 -13.36 4.02 -9.67
C LEU A 323 -14.19 4.51 -10.84
N VAL A 324 -15.22 5.30 -10.57
CA VAL A 324 -16.08 5.94 -11.58
C VAL A 324 -15.23 6.79 -12.52
N TRP A 325 -14.35 7.62 -11.95
CA TRP A 325 -13.52 8.53 -12.74
C TRP A 325 -12.46 7.77 -13.55
N TYR A 326 -11.83 6.76 -12.97
CA TYR A 326 -10.91 5.86 -13.67
C TYR A 326 -11.61 5.15 -14.83
N ALA A 327 -12.79 4.56 -14.60
CA ALA A 327 -13.57 3.88 -15.63
C ALA A 327 -14.03 4.86 -16.73
N TYR A 328 -14.46 6.07 -16.35
CA TYR A 328 -14.77 7.16 -17.25
C TYR A 328 -13.57 7.45 -18.16
N THR A 329 -12.37 7.69 -17.63
CA THR A 329 -11.19 8.02 -18.46
C THR A 329 -10.57 6.82 -19.18
N ARG A 330 -10.78 5.59 -18.69
CA ARG A 330 -10.12 4.38 -19.22
C ARG A 330 -10.90 3.69 -20.34
N PHE A 331 -12.21 3.59 -20.18
CA PHE A 331 -13.11 2.87 -21.09
C PHE A 331 -13.90 3.80 -22.02
N GLY A 332 -13.96 5.09 -21.69
CA GLY A 332 -14.62 6.09 -22.52
C GLY A 332 -13.95 6.31 -23.86
N ARG A 333 -14.74 6.56 -24.89
CA ARG A 333 -14.27 7.06 -26.19
C ARG A 333 -15.10 8.27 -26.57
N ASP A 334 -14.45 9.42 -26.73
CA ASP A 334 -15.12 10.58 -27.30
C ASP A 334 -15.18 10.37 -28.81
N GLY A 335 -16.34 9.97 -29.33
CA GLY A 335 -16.59 10.04 -30.77
C GLY A 335 -16.41 11.49 -31.22
N GLY A 336 -15.74 11.74 -32.34
CA GLY A 336 -15.33 13.07 -32.84
C GLY A 336 -16.44 14.10 -33.12
N THR A 337 -17.64 13.92 -32.58
CA THR A 337 -18.72 14.91 -32.51
C THR A 337 -18.80 15.42 -31.08
N ALA A 338 -18.35 16.66 -30.85
CA ALA A 338 -18.57 17.35 -29.59
C ALA A 338 -20.06 17.28 -29.20
N SER A 339 -20.39 16.49 -28.16
CA SER A 339 -21.72 16.48 -27.57
C SER A 339 -22.05 17.91 -27.16
N THR A 340 -23.17 18.39 -27.68
CA THR A 340 -23.66 19.74 -27.49
C THR A 340 -23.97 19.95 -26.01
N THR A 341 -23.60 21.11 -25.47
CA THR A 341 -23.76 21.51 -24.07
C THR A 341 -25.20 21.43 -23.51
N ASN A 342 -26.20 21.09 -24.33
CA ASN A 342 -27.59 20.90 -23.92
C ASN A 342 -27.88 19.52 -23.29
N GLU A 343 -27.02 18.51 -23.45
CA GLU A 343 -27.29 17.14 -22.94
C GLU A 343 -26.92 16.92 -21.47
N LEU A 344 -26.20 17.86 -20.82
CA LEU A 344 -25.71 17.72 -19.45
C LEU A 344 -26.61 18.36 -18.38
N ASN A 345 -27.91 18.50 -18.64
CA ASN A 345 -28.85 19.06 -17.67
C ASN A 345 -29.48 17.94 -16.82
N PHE A 346 -29.13 17.88 -15.53
CA PHE A 346 -29.61 16.84 -14.61
C PHE A 346 -30.59 17.42 -13.56
N PRO A 347 -31.82 16.87 -13.44
CA PRO A 347 -32.87 17.43 -12.59
C PRO A 347 -32.47 17.70 -11.13
N GLU A 348 -31.65 16.83 -10.55
CA GLU A 348 -31.18 16.93 -9.18
C GLU A 348 -30.18 18.07 -8.94
N LEU A 349 -29.54 18.59 -9.98
CA LEU A 349 -28.59 19.69 -9.89
C LEU A 349 -29.23 21.05 -10.19
N ASN A 350 -30.39 21.10 -10.85
CA ASN A 350 -31.05 22.35 -11.26
C ASN A 350 -31.37 23.31 -10.09
N GLY A 351 -31.72 22.78 -8.91
CA GLY A 351 -32.01 23.58 -7.72
C GLY A 351 -30.79 24.02 -6.91
N THR A 352 -29.59 23.55 -7.28
CA THR A 352 -28.37 23.71 -6.47
C THR A 352 -27.53 24.94 -6.85
N GLY A 353 -27.79 25.54 -8.03
CA GLY A 353 -26.96 26.60 -8.60
C GLY A 353 -25.66 26.10 -9.25
N ILE A 354 -25.52 24.78 -9.44
CA ILE A 354 -24.35 24.15 -10.06
C ILE A 354 -24.53 24.08 -11.58
N ASP A 355 -23.59 24.66 -12.32
CA ASP A 355 -23.47 24.48 -13.77
C ASP A 355 -22.69 23.20 -14.07
N THR A 356 -23.41 22.16 -14.49
CA THR A 356 -22.90 20.82 -14.80
C THR A 356 -21.85 20.82 -15.89
N GLY A 357 -22.08 21.57 -16.98
CA GLY A 357 -21.15 21.70 -18.08
C GLY A 357 -19.84 22.34 -17.63
N ARG A 358 -19.91 23.39 -16.81
CA ARG A 358 -18.73 24.05 -16.23
C ARG A 358 -17.99 23.17 -15.24
N VAL A 359 -18.69 22.39 -14.41
CA VAL A 359 -18.06 21.44 -13.48
C VAL A 359 -17.28 20.38 -14.25
N LEU A 360 -17.91 19.74 -15.24
CA LEU A 360 -17.27 18.69 -16.02
C LEU A 360 -16.09 19.24 -16.84
N PHE A 361 -16.27 20.40 -17.47
CA PHE A 361 -15.19 21.08 -18.20
C PHE A 361 -13.97 21.35 -17.31
N ALA A 362 -14.17 21.88 -16.10
CA ALA A 362 -13.09 22.09 -15.14
C ALA A 362 -12.47 20.76 -14.67
N ALA A 363 -13.29 19.74 -14.39
CA ALA A 363 -12.82 18.44 -13.94
C ALA A 363 -12.05 17.66 -15.04
N ASN A 364 -12.33 17.93 -16.31
CA ASN A 364 -11.57 17.43 -17.46
C ASN A 364 -10.29 18.23 -17.74
N GLY A 365 -9.88 19.14 -16.84
CA GLY A 365 -8.67 19.95 -17.01
C GLY A 365 -8.86 21.09 -18.02
N PHE A 366 -10.06 21.69 -18.06
CA PHE A 366 -10.44 22.74 -19.02
C PHE A 366 -10.40 22.26 -20.48
N LYS A 367 -10.64 20.96 -20.70
CA LYS A 367 -10.79 20.34 -22.01
C LYS A 367 -12.27 20.07 -22.29
N LYS A 368 -12.69 20.28 -23.55
CA LYS A 368 -14.04 19.91 -24.02
C LYS A 368 -14.20 18.39 -24.17
N SER A 369 -13.10 17.71 -24.49
CA SER A 369 -13.02 16.25 -24.49
C SER A 369 -12.57 15.74 -23.13
N ARG A 370 -12.93 14.49 -22.85
CA ARG A 370 -12.45 13.69 -21.73
C ARG A 370 -10.93 13.53 -21.79
N PRO A 371 -10.21 13.67 -20.66
CA PRO A 371 -8.78 13.40 -20.63
C PRO A 371 -8.49 11.90 -20.72
N THR A 372 -7.31 11.54 -21.21
CA THR A 372 -6.80 10.18 -21.03
C THR A 372 -6.56 9.92 -19.55
N THR A 373 -6.48 8.63 -19.17
CA THR A 373 -6.30 8.24 -17.76
C THR A 373 -5.01 8.83 -17.17
N SER A 374 -3.93 8.90 -17.96
CA SER A 374 -2.62 9.46 -17.54
C SER A 374 -2.59 10.99 -17.47
N GLU A 375 -3.50 11.69 -18.15
CA GLU A 375 -3.58 13.16 -18.15
C GLU A 375 -4.60 13.71 -17.16
N SER A 376 -5.37 12.83 -16.50
CA SER A 376 -6.52 13.25 -15.72
C SER A 376 -6.13 13.79 -14.33
N SER A 377 -5.99 15.11 -14.21
CA SER A 377 -5.70 15.75 -12.92
C SER A 377 -6.72 15.41 -11.84
N THR A 378 -8.02 15.36 -12.16
CA THR A 378 -9.08 14.98 -11.20
C THR A 378 -8.89 13.56 -10.66
N LEU A 379 -8.45 12.60 -11.51
CA LEU A 379 -8.15 11.25 -11.06
C LEU A 379 -7.01 11.23 -10.03
N PHE A 380 -5.92 11.93 -10.33
CA PHE A 380 -4.78 12.03 -9.42
C PHE A 380 -5.14 12.74 -8.12
N HIS A 381 -5.98 13.79 -8.15
CA HIS A 381 -6.45 14.44 -6.93
C HIS A 381 -7.33 13.52 -6.07
N LEU A 382 -8.17 12.68 -6.68
CA LEU A 382 -8.97 11.68 -5.96
C LEU A 382 -8.07 10.64 -5.28
N ILE A 383 -7.04 10.13 -5.98
CA ILE A 383 -6.06 9.17 -5.45
C ILE A 383 -5.21 9.81 -4.35
N ASP A 384 -4.76 11.04 -4.55
CA ASP A 384 -3.99 11.81 -3.56
C ASP A 384 -4.83 12.06 -2.31
N LEU A 385 -6.12 12.42 -2.45
CA LEU A 385 -7.00 12.60 -1.31
C LEU A 385 -7.26 11.29 -0.54
N LEU A 386 -7.39 10.14 -1.24
CA LEU A 386 -7.40 8.82 -0.60
C LEU A 386 -6.11 8.55 0.21
N ALA A 387 -4.95 8.90 -0.35
CA ALA A 387 -3.67 8.72 0.31
C ALA A 387 -3.50 9.65 1.53
N ARG A 388 -4.01 10.87 1.45
CA ARG A 388 -3.95 11.89 2.52
C ARG A 388 -4.85 11.60 3.71
N LEU A 389 -5.93 10.84 3.55
CA LEU A 389 -6.69 10.26 4.67
C LEU A 389 -5.90 9.16 5.40
N GLY A 390 -4.57 9.20 5.34
CA GLY A 390 -3.63 8.12 5.59
C GLY A 390 -3.58 7.63 7.03
N HIS A 391 -4.28 8.26 7.98
CA HIS A 391 -4.48 7.67 9.30
C HIS A 391 -5.45 6.47 9.26
N TRP A 392 -6.33 6.41 8.26
CA TRP A 392 -7.17 5.24 7.98
C TRP A 392 -6.47 4.30 7.00
N GLY A 393 -6.10 3.11 7.49
CA GLY A 393 -5.38 2.13 6.67
C GLY A 393 -6.17 1.63 5.46
N ILE A 394 -7.51 1.60 5.51
CA ILE A 394 -8.33 1.20 4.35
C ILE A 394 -8.17 2.18 3.18
N SER A 395 -8.09 3.49 3.45
CA SER A 395 -7.88 4.52 2.43
C SER A 395 -6.53 4.35 1.74
N GLN A 396 -5.47 4.01 2.49
CA GLN A 396 -4.14 3.74 1.93
C GLN A 396 -4.14 2.51 1.01
N LYS A 397 -4.88 1.46 1.37
CA LYS A 397 -5.05 0.26 0.54
C LYS A 397 -5.80 0.58 -0.75
N MET A 398 -6.87 1.36 -0.67
CA MET A 398 -7.63 1.84 -1.82
C MET A 398 -6.78 2.72 -2.75
N ALA A 399 -5.97 3.65 -2.20
CA ALA A 399 -5.04 4.46 -2.99
C ALA A 399 -4.00 3.59 -3.71
N SER A 400 -3.40 2.63 -2.99
CA SER A 400 -2.39 1.72 -3.54
C SER A 400 -2.94 0.89 -4.71
N LEU A 401 -4.20 0.44 -4.62
CA LEU A 401 -4.87 -0.27 -5.72
C LEU A 401 -4.89 0.57 -7.00
N PHE A 402 -5.29 1.84 -6.91
CA PHE A 402 -5.31 2.72 -8.08
C PHE A 402 -3.90 3.06 -8.58
N SER A 403 -2.91 3.19 -7.70
CA SER A 403 -1.51 3.32 -8.13
C SER A 403 -1.05 2.11 -8.96
N VAL A 404 -1.43 0.90 -8.57
CA VAL A 404 -1.16 -0.33 -9.35
C VAL A 404 -1.89 -0.29 -10.69
N LEU A 405 -3.18 0.06 -10.71
CA LEU A 405 -3.97 0.15 -11.95
C LEU A 405 -3.38 1.18 -12.94
N LEU A 406 -2.89 2.32 -12.44
CA LEU A 406 -2.22 3.34 -13.25
C LEU A 406 -0.86 2.88 -13.76
N SER A 407 -0.05 2.20 -12.92
CA SER A 407 1.27 1.69 -13.32
C SER A 407 1.20 0.60 -14.38
N ARG A 408 0.19 -0.29 -14.30
CA ARG A 408 -0.07 -1.34 -15.31
C ARG A 408 -0.76 -0.80 -16.57
N GLY A 409 -1.14 0.47 -16.57
CA GLY A 409 -1.88 1.16 -17.64
C GLY A 409 -1.06 1.63 -18.85
N LEU A 410 0.24 1.33 -18.92
CA LEU A 410 1.11 1.65 -20.08
C LEU A 410 1.48 0.43 -20.96
N VAL A 411 0.90 -0.76 -20.72
CA VAL A 411 1.24 -2.00 -21.46
C VAL A 411 0.14 -2.47 -22.44
N TYR A 412 -0.90 -1.66 -22.68
CA TYR A 412 -2.01 -2.03 -23.59
C TYR A 412 -2.00 -1.33 -24.96
N GLU A 413 -0.82 -1.00 -25.50
CA GLU A 413 -0.67 -0.61 -26.92
C GLU A 413 0.04 -1.71 -27.75
N LEU A 414 -0.80 -2.60 -28.30
CA LEU A 414 -0.76 -3.28 -29.63
C LEU A 414 0.34 -4.34 -29.98
N PRO A 415 0.07 -5.28 -30.93
CA PRO A 415 -0.99 -5.20 -31.95
C PRO A 415 -1.94 -6.40 -32.14
N ARG A 416 -3.19 -5.99 -32.39
CA ARG A 416 -4.28 -6.70 -33.08
C ARG A 416 -4.06 -6.72 -34.62
N VAL A 417 -2.81 -6.73 -35.08
CA VAL A 417 -2.41 -6.70 -36.51
C VAL A 417 -1.64 -7.97 -36.82
N LEU A 418 -2.32 -9.12 -36.86
CA LEU A 418 -1.76 -10.36 -37.46
C LEU A 418 -2.86 -11.33 -37.95
N TRP A 419 -4.11 -10.90 -38.12
CA TRP A 419 -5.22 -11.80 -38.50
C TRP A 419 -6.00 -11.43 -39.78
N GLU A 420 -5.53 -10.48 -40.58
CA GLU A 420 -6.15 -10.19 -41.89
C GLU A 420 -5.10 -9.82 -42.94
N SER A 421 -4.45 -10.83 -43.52
CA SER A 421 -4.04 -10.83 -44.92
C SER A 421 -3.69 -12.27 -45.29
N GLY A 422 -4.68 -12.99 -45.81
CA GLY A 422 -4.44 -14.23 -46.52
C GLY A 422 -3.72 -13.94 -47.83
N ASP A 423 -2.69 -14.72 -48.12
CA ASP A 423 -2.47 -15.32 -49.44
C ASP A 423 -1.25 -16.25 -49.42
N GLY A 424 -1.45 -17.49 -49.89
CA GLY A 424 -0.46 -18.12 -50.78
C GLY A 424 0.41 -19.29 -50.27
N TYR A 425 -0.11 -20.50 -50.48
CA TYR A 425 0.57 -21.72 -50.95
C TYR A 425 1.44 -22.61 -50.02
N LEU A 426 0.94 -23.87 -49.91
CA LEU A 426 1.62 -25.18 -49.84
C LEU A 426 2.15 -25.73 -48.49
N SER A 427 1.22 -26.36 -47.74
CA SER A 427 1.08 -27.80 -47.38
C SER A 427 2.33 -28.72 -47.19
N PRO A 428 2.16 -29.92 -46.60
CA PRO A 428 2.13 -30.21 -45.15
C PRO A 428 3.15 -31.31 -44.77
N LEU A 429 3.48 -31.51 -43.48
CA LEU A 429 3.94 -32.80 -42.88
C LEU A 429 4.15 -32.61 -41.36
N LYS A 430 3.23 -33.13 -40.54
CA LYS A 430 3.44 -34.26 -39.61
C LYS A 430 4.70 -34.15 -38.73
N ASP A 431 4.55 -33.72 -37.48
CA ASP A 431 4.36 -34.67 -36.38
C ASP A 431 3.91 -33.94 -35.11
N GLY A 432 3.00 -34.57 -34.36
CA GLY A 432 2.50 -34.02 -33.11
C GLY A 432 3.52 -34.18 -32.00
N THR A 433 3.60 -33.20 -31.10
CA THR A 433 3.51 -33.41 -29.65
C THR A 433 3.66 -32.10 -28.86
N SER A 434 2.75 -31.93 -27.89
CA SER A 434 2.96 -31.26 -26.60
C SER A 434 2.93 -29.73 -26.44
N ARG A 435 2.49 -28.91 -27.40
CA ARG A 435 2.46 -27.44 -27.22
C ARG A 435 1.12 -26.79 -26.81
N GLU A 436 0.06 -27.56 -26.60
CA GLU A 436 -1.26 -27.01 -26.17
C GLU A 436 -1.63 -27.30 -24.70
N ARG A 437 -0.71 -27.87 -23.90
CA ARG A 437 -0.97 -28.09 -22.46
C ARG A 437 -0.41 -27.01 -21.53
N ASP A 438 0.50 -26.17 -21.98
CA ASP A 438 1.27 -25.30 -21.06
C ASP A 438 0.76 -23.86 -20.93
N ILE A 439 -0.23 -23.43 -21.71
CA ILE A 439 -0.93 -22.16 -21.46
C ILE A 439 -2.01 -22.34 -20.37
N LYS A 440 -2.52 -23.56 -20.18
CA LYS A 440 -3.47 -23.90 -19.09
C LYS A 440 -2.78 -24.14 -17.73
N GLY A 441 -1.46 -24.20 -17.69
CA GLY A 441 -0.67 -24.46 -16.48
C GLY A 441 -0.50 -23.23 -15.59
N LEU A 442 -0.35 -22.03 -16.17
CA LEU A 442 -0.14 -20.79 -15.41
C LEU A 442 -1.44 -20.17 -14.85
N GLU A 443 -2.59 -20.42 -15.48
CA GLU A 443 -3.91 -20.01 -14.96
C GLU A 443 -4.30 -20.84 -13.70
N ARG A 444 -3.73 -22.03 -13.51
CA ARG A 444 -4.05 -22.91 -12.37
C ARG A 444 -3.45 -22.45 -11.03
N THR A 445 -2.34 -21.74 -11.02
CA THR A 445 -1.58 -21.50 -9.77
C THR A 445 -2.02 -20.24 -9.01
N LEU A 446 -2.74 -19.32 -9.65
CA LEU A 446 -3.27 -18.10 -9.01
C LEU A 446 -4.74 -18.23 -8.56
N PHE A 447 -5.50 -19.16 -9.14
CA PHE A 447 -6.97 -19.20 -8.96
C PHE A 447 -7.55 -20.55 -8.55
N ASN A 448 -6.74 -21.60 -8.33
CA ASN A 448 -7.25 -22.95 -8.09
C ASN A 448 -6.78 -23.61 -6.79
N ASP A 449 -6.53 -22.83 -5.74
CA ASP A 449 -6.53 -23.39 -4.38
C ASP A 449 -7.99 -23.68 -3.99
N SER A 450 -8.45 -24.87 -4.37
CA SER A 450 -9.82 -25.39 -4.29
C SER A 450 -10.36 -25.55 -2.86
N LYS A 451 -9.69 -24.97 -1.86
CA LYS A 451 -10.11 -24.96 -0.45
C LYS A 451 -10.77 -23.66 0.02
N ILE A 452 -10.82 -22.61 -0.82
CA ILE A 452 -11.48 -21.33 -0.48
C ILE A 452 -12.53 -20.99 -1.54
N HIS A 453 -13.54 -21.85 -1.70
CA HIS A 453 -14.62 -21.63 -2.68
C HIS A 453 -15.86 -20.94 -2.10
N THR A 454 -15.80 -20.38 -0.89
CA THR A 454 -17.02 -19.89 -0.20
C THR A 454 -16.90 -18.53 0.49
N PHE A 455 -15.83 -17.76 0.25
CA PHE A 455 -15.71 -16.40 0.81
C PHE A 455 -15.67 -15.34 -0.30
N ASN A 456 -16.57 -14.36 -0.20
CA ASN A 456 -16.81 -13.31 -1.20
C ASN A 456 -15.51 -12.62 -1.64
N LYS A 457 -15.21 -12.71 -2.94
CA LYS A 457 -13.97 -12.25 -3.59
C LYS A 457 -13.77 -10.72 -3.64
N ALA A 458 -14.66 -9.92 -3.05
CA ALA A 458 -14.57 -8.46 -3.07
C ALA A 458 -13.44 -7.90 -2.17
N ILE A 459 -13.23 -8.47 -0.98
CA ILE A 459 -12.10 -8.12 -0.09
C ILE A 459 -10.81 -8.79 -0.54
N VAL A 460 -10.88 -9.87 -1.31
CA VAL A 460 -9.69 -10.50 -1.88
C VAL A 460 -8.98 -9.52 -2.83
N PHE A 461 -9.71 -8.62 -3.49
CA PHE A 461 -9.10 -7.60 -4.36
C PHE A 461 -8.56 -6.37 -3.61
N ILE A 462 -9.21 -5.93 -2.53
CA ILE A 462 -8.82 -4.72 -1.77
C ILE A 462 -7.84 -5.03 -0.62
N CYS A 463 -7.91 -6.22 -0.03
CA CYS A 463 -7.11 -6.64 1.14
C CYS A 463 -6.22 -7.88 0.91
N PHE A 464 -6.44 -8.64 -0.17
CA PHE A 464 -5.48 -9.66 -0.66
C PHE A 464 -4.91 -9.25 -2.03
N VAL A 465 -4.50 -7.98 -2.16
CA VAL A 465 -3.23 -7.78 -2.85
C VAL A 465 -2.23 -8.56 -2.00
N LYS A 466 -1.98 -9.83 -2.36
CA LYS A 466 -0.68 -10.44 -2.12
C LYS A 466 0.24 -9.33 -2.57
N MET A 467 1.04 -8.78 -1.65
CA MET A 467 2.16 -7.93 -2.08
C MET A 467 2.77 -8.72 -3.24
N PRO A 468 3.04 -8.12 -4.42
CA PRO A 468 3.30 -8.85 -5.67
C PRO A 468 4.51 -9.83 -5.63
N PHE A 469 5.02 -10.05 -4.44
CA PHE A 469 6.37 -10.16 -4.00
C PHE A 469 6.30 -10.97 -2.69
N GLY A 470 6.84 -12.20 -2.71
CA GLY A 470 7.06 -13.00 -1.49
C GLY A 470 7.94 -12.26 -0.48
N GLU A 471 8.02 -12.73 0.76
CA GLU A 471 8.85 -12.05 1.76
C GLU A 471 10.33 -12.05 1.36
N ARG A 472 11.02 -10.92 1.55
CA ARG A 472 12.44 -10.73 1.22
C ARG A 472 13.26 -10.27 2.41
N ILE A 473 14.56 -10.56 2.39
CA ILE A 473 15.55 -9.85 3.19
C ILE A 473 16.59 -9.29 2.23
N ASP A 474 16.74 -7.98 2.26
CA ASP A 474 17.63 -7.24 1.39
C ASP A 474 19.00 -7.09 2.06
N THR A 475 20.00 -7.78 1.53
CA THR A 475 21.38 -7.72 2.07
C THR A 475 22.25 -6.68 1.38
N HIS A 476 21.71 -5.98 0.39
CA HIS A 476 22.41 -4.99 -0.41
C HIS A 476 21.52 -3.78 -0.60
N ALA A 477 21.54 -2.90 0.39
CA ALA A 477 20.94 -1.59 0.32
C ALA A 477 21.85 -0.57 0.97
N HIS A 478 21.75 0.67 0.49
CA HIS A 478 22.56 1.77 0.95
C HIS A 478 21.74 2.81 1.69
N LEU A 479 22.44 3.59 2.52
CA LEU A 479 21.95 4.85 3.04
C LEU A 479 22.90 5.99 2.72
N LEU A 480 22.35 7.19 2.60
CA LEU A 480 23.11 8.41 2.36
C LEU A 480 22.65 9.48 3.37
N PRO A 481 23.15 9.46 4.61
CA PRO A 481 22.82 10.48 5.60
C PRO A 481 23.09 11.89 5.07
N PRO A 482 22.31 12.91 5.46
CA PRO A 482 22.54 14.28 4.99
C PRO A 482 23.96 14.80 5.25
N PHE A 483 24.56 14.45 6.39
CA PHE A 483 25.94 14.84 6.71
C PHE A 483 26.98 14.12 5.84
N TYR A 484 26.75 12.85 5.51
CA TYR A 484 27.64 12.10 4.61
C TYR A 484 27.56 12.68 3.20
N ARG A 485 26.34 12.95 2.70
CA ARG A 485 26.13 13.60 1.41
C ARG A 485 26.84 14.96 1.35
N GLN A 486 26.76 15.74 2.42
CA GLN A 486 27.45 17.03 2.51
C GLN A 486 28.97 16.84 2.46
N ALA A 487 29.53 15.90 3.23
CA ALA A 487 30.96 15.58 3.20
C ALA A 487 31.42 15.11 1.81
N SER A 488 30.62 14.29 1.10
CA SER A 488 30.89 13.87 -0.27
C SER A 488 30.96 15.07 -1.23
N ILE A 489 30.00 15.99 -1.16
CA ILE A 489 30.00 17.20 -2.00
C ILE A 489 31.22 18.07 -1.70
N GLU A 490 31.54 18.29 -0.42
CA GLU A 490 32.71 19.08 0.00
C GLU A 490 34.03 18.45 -0.45
N ALA A 491 34.08 17.12 -0.56
CA ALA A 491 35.22 16.37 -1.09
C ALA A 491 35.24 16.29 -2.63
N GLY A 492 34.31 16.95 -3.34
CA GLY A 492 34.21 16.93 -4.80
C GLY A 492 33.62 15.64 -5.39
N GLN A 493 32.92 14.85 -4.57
CA GLN A 493 32.27 13.58 -4.93
C GLN A 493 30.75 13.76 -5.13
N GLU A 494 30.32 14.88 -5.72
CA GLU A 494 28.91 15.17 -6.04
C GLU A 494 28.33 14.29 -7.15
N ASN A 495 29.22 13.71 -7.97
CA ASN A 495 28.95 12.76 -9.05
C ASN A 495 29.78 11.48 -8.87
N PRO A 496 29.59 10.73 -7.77
CA PRO A 496 30.44 9.59 -7.47
C PRO A 496 30.36 8.56 -8.60
N ASP A 497 31.49 7.97 -8.96
CA ASP A 497 31.59 6.91 -9.97
C ASP A 497 31.04 7.31 -11.37
N GLY A 498 30.98 8.61 -11.66
CA GLY A 498 30.41 9.14 -12.90
C GLY A 498 28.87 9.15 -12.93
N MET A 499 28.20 8.92 -11.80
CA MET A 499 26.75 8.99 -11.69
C MET A 499 26.23 10.44 -11.79
N PRO A 500 25.02 10.69 -12.32
CA PRO A 500 24.50 12.04 -12.54
C PRO A 500 24.31 12.88 -11.29
N GLU A 501 24.10 12.25 -10.13
CA GLU A 501 23.97 12.91 -8.83
C GLU A 501 24.06 11.90 -7.69
N LEU A 502 24.33 12.40 -6.47
CA LEU A 502 24.06 11.69 -5.22
C LEU A 502 22.54 11.63 -4.95
N PRO A 503 21.91 10.45 -4.96
CA PRO A 503 20.47 10.34 -4.74
C PRO A 503 20.09 10.81 -3.33
N ASN A 504 18.90 11.41 -3.22
CA ASN A 504 18.33 11.69 -1.91
C ASN A 504 17.92 10.38 -1.23
N TRP A 505 18.18 10.30 0.07
CA TRP A 505 17.80 9.16 0.89
C TRP A 505 17.27 9.64 2.23
N ASP A 506 16.15 9.06 2.65
CA ASP A 506 15.63 9.19 4.00
C ASP A 506 14.99 7.87 4.44
N ILE A 507 14.76 7.75 5.74
CA ILE A 507 14.24 6.51 6.31
C ILE A 507 12.79 6.23 5.90
N GLU A 508 11.97 7.25 5.67
CA GLU A 508 10.56 7.08 5.32
C GLU A 508 10.42 6.52 3.91
N THR A 509 11.19 7.06 2.96
CA THR A 509 11.23 6.58 1.57
C THR A 509 11.79 5.15 1.49
N HIS A 510 12.83 4.83 2.27
CA HIS A 510 13.36 3.46 2.35
C HIS A 510 12.33 2.47 2.93
N LEU A 511 11.66 2.81 4.04
CA LEU A 511 10.63 1.96 4.64
C LEU A 511 9.41 1.78 3.71
N ASN A 512 9.09 2.78 2.90
CA ASN A 512 8.05 2.70 1.89
C ASN A 512 8.42 1.71 0.77
N LEU A 513 9.66 1.76 0.27
CA LEU A 513 10.18 0.75 -0.67
C LEU A 513 10.08 -0.66 -0.08
N MET A 514 10.54 -0.85 1.17
CA MET A 514 10.44 -2.13 1.85
C MET A 514 9.00 -2.65 1.91
N GLN A 515 8.05 -1.75 2.20
CA GLN A 515 6.62 -2.06 2.18
C GLN A 515 6.12 -2.41 0.78
N LYS A 516 6.57 -1.75 -0.29
CA LYS A 516 6.14 -2.08 -1.66
C LYS A 516 6.63 -3.46 -2.12
N LEU A 517 7.85 -3.83 -1.71
CA LEU A 517 8.54 -5.06 -2.15
C LEU A 517 8.47 -6.23 -1.17
N ASN A 518 7.72 -6.08 -0.07
CA ASN A 518 7.65 -7.07 1.00
C ASN A 518 9.03 -7.46 1.56
N ILE A 519 9.91 -6.47 1.69
CA ILE A 519 11.22 -6.63 2.33
C ILE A 519 10.99 -6.54 3.85
N ALA A 520 11.20 -7.66 4.53
CA ALA A 520 11.05 -7.78 5.97
C ALA A 520 12.21 -7.10 6.73
N LYS A 521 13.43 -7.24 6.21
CA LYS A 521 14.64 -6.63 6.77
C LYS A 521 15.59 -6.15 5.67
N SER A 522 16.15 -4.96 5.82
CA SER A 522 17.24 -4.43 4.97
C SER A 522 18.52 -4.32 5.79
N ILE A 523 19.65 -4.74 5.23
CA ILE A 523 20.98 -4.54 5.83
C ILE A 523 21.66 -3.39 5.09
N LEU A 524 21.81 -2.27 5.81
CA LEU A 524 22.24 -1.01 5.24
C LEU A 524 23.77 -0.88 5.21
N SER A 525 24.29 -0.14 4.26
CA SER A 525 25.71 0.24 4.16
C SER A 525 25.88 1.65 3.62
N ILE A 526 27.02 2.28 3.89
CA ILE A 526 27.45 3.44 3.09
C ILE A 526 27.83 2.93 1.70
N SER A 527 27.44 3.65 0.65
CA SER A 527 27.75 3.29 -0.74
C SER A 527 29.12 3.85 -1.15
N SER A 528 29.57 3.49 -2.36
CA SER A 528 30.75 4.06 -3.00
C SER A 528 30.68 5.61 -3.02
N PRO A 529 31.80 6.31 -2.79
CA PRO A 529 33.18 5.82 -2.66
C PRO A 529 33.58 5.43 -1.23
N GLY A 530 32.62 5.10 -0.36
CA GLY A 530 32.86 4.80 1.05
C GLY A 530 33.19 6.06 1.85
N THR A 531 33.85 5.90 2.99
CA THR A 531 34.09 7.01 3.95
C THR A 531 35.47 7.64 3.84
N TYR A 532 36.36 7.09 3.02
CA TYR A 532 37.69 7.64 2.75
C TYR A 532 37.67 8.52 1.49
N LEU A 533 37.02 9.67 1.61
CA LEU A 533 36.67 10.52 0.47
C LEU A 533 37.87 11.23 -0.17
N ILE A 534 38.84 11.64 0.65
CA ILE A 534 40.02 12.42 0.22
C ILE A 534 41.28 11.59 0.45
N HIS A 535 42.07 11.40 -0.60
CA HIS A 535 43.31 10.65 -0.50
C HIS A 535 44.30 11.31 0.48
N GLY A 536 44.69 10.57 1.51
CA GLY A 536 45.70 10.98 2.50
C GLY A 536 45.12 11.62 3.76
N ASP A 537 43.81 11.86 3.82
CA ASP A 537 43.16 12.45 4.99
C ASP A 537 42.56 11.38 5.91
N HIS A 538 43.43 10.71 6.65
CA HIS A 538 43.04 9.66 7.60
C HIS A 538 42.15 10.19 8.74
N ILE A 539 42.36 11.43 9.18
CA ILE A 539 41.60 12.00 10.31
C ILE A 539 40.15 12.22 9.91
N ALA A 540 39.92 12.92 8.79
CA ALA A 540 38.56 13.14 8.29
C ALA A 540 37.84 11.82 7.99
N ALA A 541 38.55 10.84 7.42
CA ALA A 541 37.97 9.52 7.15
C ALA A 541 37.57 8.77 8.42
N ARG A 542 38.38 8.79 9.49
CA ARG A 542 38.03 8.18 10.78
C ARG A 542 36.78 8.84 11.38
N GLU A 543 36.71 10.17 11.37
CA GLU A 543 35.57 10.94 11.91
C GLU A 543 34.28 10.68 11.13
N LEU A 544 34.35 10.69 9.81
CA LEU A 544 33.20 10.41 8.95
C LEU A 544 32.72 8.97 9.11
N THR A 545 33.66 8.01 9.15
CA THR A 545 33.34 6.60 9.36
C THR A 545 32.60 6.37 10.68
N ARG A 546 33.14 6.92 11.78
CA ARG A 546 32.51 6.82 13.09
C ARG A 546 31.10 7.40 13.07
N SER A 547 30.94 8.58 12.47
CA SER A 547 29.64 9.27 12.38
C SER A 547 28.61 8.46 11.58
N CYS A 548 29.02 7.86 10.46
CA CYS A 548 28.16 6.98 9.67
C CYS A 548 27.75 5.72 10.44
N ASN A 549 28.69 5.08 11.13
CA ASN A 549 28.44 3.87 11.91
C ASN A 549 27.53 4.14 13.11
N ASP A 550 27.76 5.22 13.86
CA ASP A 550 26.90 5.62 14.97
C ASP A 550 25.48 5.95 14.47
N TYR A 551 25.34 6.63 13.33
CA TYR A 551 24.05 6.93 12.73
C TYR A 551 23.28 5.67 12.31
N MET A 552 23.95 4.70 11.66
CA MET A 552 23.36 3.41 11.31
C MET A 552 22.91 2.64 12.57
N SER A 553 23.74 2.61 13.61
CA SER A 553 23.40 1.95 14.87
C SER A 553 22.17 2.56 15.53
N VAL A 554 22.06 3.90 15.57
CA VAL A 554 20.88 4.60 16.08
C VAL A 554 19.64 4.25 15.25
N LEU A 555 19.72 4.28 13.92
CA LEU A 555 18.60 3.89 13.05
C LEU A 555 18.15 2.44 13.28
N VAL A 556 19.09 1.51 13.39
CA VAL A 556 18.80 0.10 13.68
C VAL A 556 18.14 -0.05 15.05
N SER A 557 18.56 0.70 16.06
CA SER A 557 17.91 0.69 17.39
C SER A 557 16.44 1.15 17.36
N GLN A 558 16.08 2.04 16.43
CA GLN A 558 14.70 2.50 16.23
C GLN A 558 13.84 1.47 15.48
N TYR A 559 14.45 0.67 14.59
CA TYR A 559 13.77 -0.30 13.74
C TYR A 559 14.44 -1.69 13.76
N PRO A 560 14.64 -2.33 14.92
CA PRO A 560 15.52 -3.50 15.05
C PRO A 560 15.02 -4.75 14.32
N SER A 561 13.70 -4.86 14.12
CA SER A 561 13.12 -5.96 13.34
C SER A 561 13.17 -5.75 11.83
N LYS A 562 13.52 -4.53 11.38
CA LYS A 562 13.46 -4.11 9.97
C LYS A 562 14.81 -3.73 9.40
N LEU A 563 15.76 -3.30 10.23
CA LEU A 563 17.05 -2.83 9.77
C LEU A 563 18.17 -3.63 10.45
N GLY A 564 19.25 -3.83 9.71
CA GLY A 564 20.58 -4.17 10.20
C GLY A 564 21.60 -3.31 9.44
N PHE A 565 22.88 -3.49 9.70
CA PHE A 565 23.90 -2.75 8.96
C PHE A 565 25.27 -3.44 8.86
N TRP A 566 25.92 -3.17 7.73
CA TRP A 566 27.34 -3.43 7.49
C TRP A 566 28.10 -2.15 7.85
N ALA A 567 28.93 -2.19 8.89
CA ALA A 567 29.70 -1.02 9.30
C ALA A 567 30.82 -0.71 8.31
N SER A 568 31.06 0.57 8.05
CA SER A 568 32.17 1.04 7.22
C SER A 568 33.48 1.05 8.01
N VAL A 569 34.61 1.01 7.31
CA VAL A 569 35.96 1.16 7.88
C VAL A 569 36.77 2.16 7.05
N PRO A 570 37.64 3.00 7.66
CA PRO A 570 38.36 4.08 6.98
C PRO A 570 39.58 3.58 6.18
N LEU A 571 39.45 2.48 5.43
CA LEU A 571 40.53 1.98 4.58
C LEU A 571 40.95 3.03 3.54
N PRO A 572 42.26 3.16 3.24
CA PRO A 572 43.34 2.22 3.54
C PRO A 572 44.08 2.46 4.87
N ASP A 573 43.52 3.23 5.80
CA ASP A 573 44.11 3.44 7.13
C ASP A 573 44.00 2.17 8.00
N VAL A 574 45.09 1.42 8.12
CA VAL A 574 45.10 0.15 8.86
C VAL A 574 44.85 0.35 10.36
N GLU A 575 45.47 1.35 10.98
CA GLU A 575 45.31 1.59 12.41
C GLU A 575 43.88 2.03 12.74
N GLY A 576 43.38 3.04 12.02
CA GLY A 576 42.01 3.53 12.20
C GLY A 576 40.97 2.45 11.90
N SER A 577 41.24 1.56 10.94
CA SER A 577 40.34 0.46 10.61
C SER A 577 40.31 -0.63 11.67
N LEU A 578 41.44 -0.99 12.28
CA LEU A 578 41.45 -1.94 13.40
C LEU A 578 40.67 -1.42 14.61
N GLU A 579 40.83 -0.13 14.93
CA GLU A 579 40.08 0.53 16.00
C GLU A 579 38.57 0.56 15.70
N GLU A 580 38.20 0.89 14.46
CA GLU A 580 36.80 0.97 14.08
C GLU A 580 36.12 -0.40 13.98
N ILE A 581 36.83 -1.45 13.53
CA ILE A 581 36.32 -2.83 13.53
C ILE A 581 35.98 -3.27 14.96
N ALA A 582 36.88 -3.01 15.92
CA ALA A 582 36.61 -3.31 17.32
C ALA A 582 35.40 -2.55 17.84
N TYR A 583 35.29 -1.25 17.54
CA TYR A 583 34.15 -0.44 17.95
C TYR A 583 32.82 -0.91 17.33
N ALA A 584 32.79 -1.15 16.02
CA ALA A 584 31.60 -1.57 15.29
C ALA A 584 31.02 -2.89 15.85
N PHE A 585 31.86 -3.88 16.12
CA PHE A 585 31.39 -5.13 16.70
C PHE A 585 31.10 -5.02 18.20
N ASP A 586 32.02 -4.45 18.99
CA ASP A 586 31.98 -4.56 20.46
C ASP A 586 31.06 -3.51 21.10
N LYS A 587 30.74 -2.41 20.40
CA LYS A 587 29.87 -1.33 20.90
C LYS A 587 28.58 -1.20 20.12
N LEU A 588 28.64 -1.28 18.79
CA LEU A 588 27.47 -1.05 17.94
C LEU A 588 26.69 -2.32 17.61
N ASN A 589 27.27 -3.50 17.87
CA ASN A 589 26.73 -4.81 17.47
C ASN A 589 26.41 -4.86 15.97
N ALA A 590 27.33 -4.36 15.12
CA ALA A 590 27.18 -4.41 13.67
C ALA A 590 26.97 -5.85 13.17
N ASP A 591 26.13 -6.02 12.13
CA ASP A 591 25.88 -7.35 11.54
C ASP A 591 27.09 -7.86 10.74
N GLY A 592 27.98 -6.95 10.32
CA GLY A 592 29.21 -7.22 9.56
C GLY A 592 29.91 -5.92 9.14
N ILE A 593 30.85 -6.04 8.19
CA ILE A 593 31.65 -4.92 7.67
C ILE A 593 31.40 -4.76 6.16
N ALA A 594 31.26 -3.52 5.70
CA ALA A 594 31.26 -3.15 4.29
C ALA A 594 32.66 -2.69 3.85
N LEU A 595 33.19 -3.28 2.78
CA LEU A 595 34.44 -2.89 2.13
C LEU A 595 34.17 -2.55 0.67
N GLU A 596 34.90 -1.58 0.12
CA GLU A 596 34.89 -1.35 -1.32
C GLU A 596 35.87 -2.32 -2.02
N THR A 597 35.71 -2.54 -3.31
CA THR A 597 36.59 -3.41 -4.11
C THR A 597 38.05 -2.97 -4.10
N ASN A 598 38.29 -1.67 -3.95
CA ASN A 598 39.60 -1.07 -3.72
C ASN A 598 39.45 0.23 -2.91
N HIS A 599 40.53 0.65 -2.24
CA HIS A 599 40.58 1.92 -1.52
C HIS A 599 41.71 2.79 -2.09
N HIS A 600 41.35 3.66 -3.04
CA HIS A 600 42.31 4.48 -3.82
C HIS A 600 43.42 3.62 -4.46
N GLY A 601 43.02 2.56 -5.16
CA GLY A 601 43.94 1.67 -5.88
C GLY A 601 44.62 0.61 -5.01
N VAL A 602 44.43 0.62 -3.69
CA VAL A 602 44.82 -0.48 -2.80
C VAL A 602 43.71 -1.53 -2.79
N TYR A 603 43.93 -2.67 -3.45
CA TYR A 603 42.97 -3.76 -3.50
C TYR A 603 43.01 -4.64 -2.24
N LEU A 604 41.91 -5.34 -1.98
CA LEU A 604 41.68 -6.09 -0.75
C LEU A 604 42.71 -7.20 -0.44
N GLY A 605 43.37 -7.76 -1.46
CA GLY A 605 44.43 -8.76 -1.30
C GLY A 605 45.84 -8.17 -1.12
N ASP A 606 45.99 -6.85 -1.04
CA ASP A 606 47.28 -6.20 -0.78
C ASP A 606 47.82 -6.58 0.62
N ALA A 607 49.12 -6.85 0.70
CA ALA A 607 49.78 -7.25 1.95
C ALA A 607 49.65 -6.20 3.07
N LYS A 608 49.46 -4.91 2.72
CA LYS A 608 49.20 -3.84 3.69
C LYS A 608 47.91 -4.06 4.48
N LEU A 609 46.94 -4.76 3.91
CA LEU A 609 45.64 -5.02 4.54
C LEU A 609 45.59 -6.36 5.29
N ALA A 610 46.70 -7.11 5.33
CA ALA A 610 46.72 -8.46 5.91
C ALA A 610 46.24 -8.50 7.37
N SER A 611 46.66 -7.55 8.21
CA SER A 611 46.23 -7.47 9.62
C SER A 611 44.73 -7.19 9.79
N ILE A 612 44.12 -6.45 8.85
CA ILE A 612 42.68 -6.19 8.84
C ILE A 612 41.92 -7.49 8.60
N PHE A 613 42.31 -8.24 7.57
CA PHE A 613 41.69 -9.54 7.28
C PHE A 613 41.92 -10.57 8.39
N GLU A 614 43.09 -10.58 9.02
CA GLU A 614 43.34 -11.42 10.20
C GLU A 614 42.43 -11.08 11.38
N GLU A 615 42.12 -9.80 11.61
CA GLU A 615 41.19 -9.39 12.66
C GLU A 615 39.74 -9.75 12.31
N LEU A 616 39.33 -9.55 11.06
CA LEU A 616 38.02 -9.98 10.57
C LEU A 616 37.84 -11.50 10.66
N ASP A 617 38.89 -12.27 10.37
CA ASP A 617 38.89 -13.73 10.49
C ASP A 617 38.67 -14.20 11.93
N LYS A 618 39.42 -13.63 12.88
CA LYS A 618 39.27 -13.93 14.32
C LYS A 618 37.85 -13.69 14.82
N ARG A 619 37.16 -12.69 14.24
CA ARG A 619 35.78 -12.32 14.59
C ARG A 619 34.73 -13.12 13.83
N HIS A 620 35.13 -14.05 12.94
CA HIS A 620 34.22 -14.77 12.04
C HIS A 620 33.33 -13.79 11.26
N ALA A 621 33.90 -12.66 10.83
CA ALA A 621 33.15 -11.53 10.33
C ALA A 621 32.43 -11.85 9.01
N LYS A 622 31.26 -11.22 8.85
CA LYS A 622 30.56 -11.12 7.57
C LYS A 622 31.09 -9.88 6.87
N VAL A 623 31.55 -10.02 5.64
CA VAL A 623 32.16 -8.95 4.86
C VAL A 623 31.38 -8.77 3.57
N PHE A 624 30.62 -7.68 3.49
CA PHE A 624 29.96 -7.25 2.27
C PHE A 624 30.97 -6.45 1.44
N ILE A 625 31.23 -6.90 0.22
CA ILE A 625 32.10 -6.18 -0.72
C ILE A 625 31.18 -5.39 -1.66
N HIS A 626 31.41 -4.10 -1.83
CA HIS A 626 30.71 -3.26 -2.78
C HIS A 626 31.70 -2.74 -3.84
N PRO A 627 31.33 -2.63 -5.12
CA PRO A 627 32.21 -2.06 -6.14
C PRO A 627 32.34 -0.54 -6.02
N THR A 628 33.55 -0.05 -6.28
CA THR A 628 33.82 1.38 -6.46
C THR A 628 34.58 1.62 -7.77
N THR A 629 34.88 2.88 -8.09
CA THR A 629 35.69 3.25 -9.24
C THR A 629 37.03 2.48 -9.23
N PRO A 630 37.36 1.74 -10.30
CA PRO A 630 38.66 1.08 -10.39
C PRO A 630 39.76 2.13 -10.45
N CYS A 631 40.83 1.92 -9.70
CA CYS A 631 41.89 2.91 -9.52
C CYS A 631 43.28 2.30 -9.73
N ILE A 632 44.21 3.09 -10.27
CA ILE A 632 45.63 2.75 -10.34
C ILE A 632 46.47 3.79 -9.62
N VAL A 633 47.48 3.32 -8.89
CA VAL A 633 48.45 4.18 -8.21
C VAL A 633 49.57 4.51 -9.18
N ARG A 634 49.84 5.80 -9.39
CA ARG A 634 50.99 6.23 -10.20
C ARG A 634 52.27 6.15 -9.38
N HIS A 635 53.28 5.47 -9.94
CA HIS A 635 54.55 5.20 -9.26
C HIS A 635 55.41 6.44 -8.98
N ASP A 636 55.17 7.54 -9.69
CA ASP A 636 55.98 8.76 -9.65
C ASP A 636 55.58 9.71 -8.50
N ASN A 637 54.32 9.71 -8.07
CA ASN A 637 53.82 10.65 -7.07
C ASN A 637 52.81 10.07 -6.06
N ALA A 638 52.55 8.75 -6.08
CA ALA A 638 51.52 8.08 -5.27
C ALA A 638 50.09 8.63 -5.48
N GLU A 639 49.87 9.42 -6.54
CA GLU A 639 48.56 9.87 -6.95
C GLU A 639 47.75 8.69 -7.50
N THR A 640 46.48 8.67 -7.15
CA THR A 640 45.55 7.66 -7.65
C THR A 640 44.74 8.23 -8.80
N ILE A 641 44.69 7.51 -9.92
CA ILE A 641 43.86 7.90 -11.07
C ILE A 641 42.83 6.80 -11.37
N ALA A 642 41.64 7.22 -11.79
CA ALA A 642 40.59 6.30 -12.22
C ALA A 642 41.05 5.50 -13.45
N ALA A 643 40.87 4.19 -13.40
CA ALA A 643 41.24 3.25 -14.45
C ALA A 643 40.02 2.92 -15.34
N THR A 644 39.37 3.97 -15.85
CA THR A 644 38.08 3.92 -16.56
C THR A 644 38.28 4.35 -18.02
N PRO A 645 38.72 3.45 -18.92
CA PRO A 645 39.05 3.79 -20.31
C PRO A 645 37.85 4.31 -21.13
N LEU A 646 36.63 4.08 -20.65
CA LEU A 646 35.37 4.50 -21.27
C LEU A 646 34.61 5.48 -20.37
N ALA A 647 35.29 6.54 -19.91
CA ALA A 647 34.80 7.53 -18.95
C ALA A 647 33.54 8.31 -19.37
N GLN A 648 33.07 8.17 -20.62
CA GLN A 648 31.79 8.74 -21.07
C GLN A 648 30.56 8.00 -20.50
N PHE A 649 30.75 6.82 -19.92
CA PHE A 649 29.69 6.06 -19.24
C PHE A 649 29.96 6.03 -17.73
N PRO A 650 28.92 6.13 -16.88
CA PRO A 650 29.07 5.90 -15.45
C PRO A 650 29.65 4.51 -15.15
N ASN A 651 30.52 4.42 -14.15
CA ASN A 651 31.22 3.18 -13.80
C ASN A 651 30.29 2.00 -13.42
N PRO A 652 29.13 2.21 -12.77
CA PRO A 652 28.19 1.12 -12.48
C PRO A 652 27.66 0.39 -13.71
N VAL A 653 27.73 0.98 -14.90
CA VAL A 653 27.21 0.34 -16.13
C VAL A 653 28.00 -0.92 -16.49
N PHE A 654 29.31 -0.95 -16.22
CA PHE A 654 30.12 -2.16 -16.46
C PHE A 654 31.45 -2.20 -15.68
N GLU A 655 32.10 -1.06 -15.39
CA GLU A 655 33.39 -1.04 -14.70
C GLU A 655 33.31 -1.68 -13.30
N PHE A 656 32.21 -1.48 -12.58
CA PHE A 656 31.94 -2.11 -11.29
C PHE A 656 32.03 -3.65 -11.33
N LEU A 657 31.55 -4.26 -12.41
CA LEU A 657 31.53 -5.71 -12.58
C LEU A 657 32.96 -6.24 -12.83
N PHE A 658 33.76 -5.50 -13.59
CA PHE A 658 35.17 -5.81 -13.81
C PHE A 658 36.02 -5.58 -12.57
N ASP A 659 35.72 -4.52 -11.80
CA ASP A 659 36.47 -4.23 -10.58
C ASP A 659 36.16 -5.23 -9.47
N THR A 660 34.91 -5.67 -9.34
CA THR A 660 34.53 -6.80 -8.48
C THR A 660 35.32 -8.06 -8.83
N ALA A 661 35.42 -8.39 -10.12
CA ALA A 661 36.23 -9.52 -10.57
C ALA A 661 37.71 -9.35 -10.21
N ARG A 662 38.27 -8.15 -10.41
CA ARG A 662 39.67 -7.83 -10.10
C ARG A 662 39.96 -7.95 -8.59
N ALA A 663 39.08 -7.42 -7.74
CA ALA A 663 39.21 -7.52 -6.28
C ALA A 663 39.16 -8.97 -5.79
N LEU A 664 38.24 -9.78 -6.32
CA LEU A 664 38.13 -11.19 -5.93
C LEU A 664 39.31 -12.02 -6.42
N ILE A 665 39.74 -11.82 -7.67
CA ILE A 665 40.95 -12.47 -8.19
C ILE A 665 42.16 -12.08 -7.32
N ASN A 666 42.29 -10.80 -6.95
CA ASN A 666 43.37 -10.34 -6.08
C ASN A 666 43.33 -11.00 -4.69
N LEU A 667 42.15 -11.16 -4.08
CA LEU A 667 41.97 -11.88 -2.81
C LEU A 667 42.36 -13.37 -2.91
N PHE A 668 42.01 -14.05 -3.99
CA PHE A 668 42.39 -15.45 -4.21
C PHE A 668 43.88 -15.61 -4.50
N VAL A 669 44.43 -14.83 -5.44
CA VAL A 669 45.83 -14.94 -5.87
C VAL A 669 46.80 -14.51 -4.77
N SER A 670 46.44 -13.53 -3.93
CA SER A 670 47.24 -13.16 -2.75
C SER A 670 47.22 -14.20 -1.62
N GLY A 671 46.34 -15.20 -1.70
CA GLY A 671 46.16 -16.19 -0.66
C GLY A 671 45.42 -15.70 0.58
N THR A 672 44.84 -14.49 0.54
CA THR A 672 44.12 -13.90 1.68
C THR A 672 42.91 -14.74 2.07
N VAL A 673 42.13 -15.22 1.09
CA VAL A 673 40.96 -16.10 1.33
C VAL A 673 41.38 -17.42 2.00
N ALA A 674 42.50 -18.00 1.56
CA ALA A 674 43.00 -19.25 2.14
C ALA A 674 43.53 -19.06 3.58
N ARG A 675 44.16 -17.91 3.85
CA ARG A 675 44.68 -17.55 5.19
C ARG A 675 43.57 -17.18 6.17
N CYS A 676 42.44 -16.67 5.69
CA CYS A 676 41.33 -16.18 6.50
C CYS A 676 40.06 -17.02 6.27
N PRO A 677 40.05 -18.29 6.72
CA PRO A 677 39.02 -19.24 6.34
C PRO A 677 37.66 -19.03 7.01
N ASN A 678 37.58 -18.19 8.05
CA ASN A 678 36.41 -17.96 8.88
C ASN A 678 35.57 -16.75 8.44
N ILE A 679 36.09 -15.93 7.52
CA ILE A 679 35.34 -14.81 6.94
C ILE A 679 34.24 -15.34 6.02
N THR A 680 33.05 -14.75 6.15
CA THR A 680 31.95 -14.95 5.19
C THR A 680 31.83 -13.74 4.29
N PHE A 681 32.17 -13.88 3.02
CA PHE A 681 32.08 -12.84 2.01
C PHE A 681 30.70 -12.80 1.35
N ILE A 682 30.18 -11.59 1.12
CA ILE A 682 28.95 -11.34 0.39
C ILE A 682 29.32 -10.51 -0.84
N ILE A 683 29.11 -11.10 -2.02
CA ILE A 683 29.54 -10.56 -3.30
C ILE A 683 28.34 -10.03 -4.07
N PRO A 684 28.40 -8.81 -4.62
CA PRO A 684 27.26 -8.20 -5.24
C PRO A 684 27.12 -8.60 -6.71
N HIS A 685 25.94 -8.31 -7.27
CA HIS A 685 25.70 -8.35 -8.72
C HIS A 685 26.04 -9.71 -9.35
N ALA A 686 25.69 -10.80 -8.66
CA ALA A 686 25.96 -12.18 -9.05
C ALA A 686 27.44 -12.49 -9.38
N GLY A 687 28.37 -11.77 -8.73
CA GLY A 687 29.82 -11.96 -8.92
C GLY A 687 30.43 -11.16 -10.08
N GLY A 688 29.67 -10.24 -10.68
CA GLY A 688 30.15 -9.37 -11.76
C GLY A 688 30.76 -10.16 -12.92
N ALA A 689 31.96 -9.77 -13.37
CA ALA A 689 32.68 -10.40 -14.46
C ALA A 689 33.59 -11.57 -14.02
N LEU A 690 33.49 -12.04 -12.77
CA LEU A 690 34.40 -13.06 -12.22
C LEU A 690 34.21 -14.43 -12.90
N LEU A 691 32.96 -14.86 -13.05
CA LEU A 691 32.58 -16.22 -13.42
C LEU A 691 33.25 -16.73 -14.71
N PRO A 692 33.27 -15.97 -15.83
CA PRO A 692 33.92 -16.44 -17.04
C PRO A 692 35.46 -16.45 -16.94
N LEU A 693 36.02 -15.80 -15.91
CA LEU A 693 37.46 -15.72 -15.70
C LEU A 693 38.00 -16.83 -14.78
N ILE A 694 37.15 -17.59 -14.09
CA ILE A 694 37.58 -18.59 -13.08
C ILE A 694 38.55 -19.61 -13.69
N GLU A 695 38.17 -20.25 -14.79
CA GLU A 695 39.05 -21.22 -15.47
C GLU A 695 40.35 -20.59 -15.94
N ARG A 696 40.31 -19.32 -16.37
CA ARG A 696 41.49 -18.60 -16.87
C ARG A 696 42.48 -18.30 -15.75
N PHE A 697 42.04 -17.65 -14.67
CA PHE A 697 42.99 -17.21 -13.64
C PHE A 697 43.49 -18.38 -12.78
N THR A 698 42.71 -19.45 -12.62
CA THR A 698 43.16 -20.68 -11.94
C THR A 698 44.21 -21.42 -12.78
N SER A 699 43.97 -21.60 -14.08
CA SER A 699 44.93 -22.26 -14.99
C SER A 699 46.24 -21.48 -15.12
N PHE A 700 46.19 -20.15 -15.22
CA PHE A 700 47.40 -19.32 -15.29
C PHE A 700 48.04 -19.05 -13.92
N GLY A 701 47.29 -19.13 -12.83
CA GLY A 701 47.81 -18.93 -11.48
C GLY A 701 48.99 -19.84 -11.15
N HIS A 702 48.90 -21.11 -11.57
CA HIS A 702 49.99 -22.09 -11.44
C HIS A 702 51.30 -21.70 -12.15
N LEU A 703 51.23 -20.82 -13.17
CA LEU A 703 52.41 -20.35 -13.91
C LEU A 703 53.05 -19.10 -13.29
N VAL A 704 52.31 -18.36 -12.46
CA VAL A 704 52.69 -17.02 -11.98
C VAL A 704 52.96 -16.98 -10.47
N SER A 705 52.42 -17.92 -9.68
CA SER A 705 52.74 -18.04 -8.25
C SER A 705 52.76 -19.51 -7.82
N ALA A 706 53.95 -19.98 -7.40
CA ALA A 706 54.22 -21.40 -7.13
C ALA A 706 53.65 -21.92 -5.81
N ASP A 707 53.23 -21.03 -4.90
CA ASP A 707 52.95 -21.38 -3.50
C ASP A 707 51.47 -21.71 -3.22
N GLN A 708 50.57 -21.55 -4.19
CA GLN A 708 49.15 -21.91 -4.05
C GLN A 708 48.58 -22.63 -5.27
N ILE A 709 47.96 -23.79 -5.04
CA ILE A 709 47.25 -24.56 -6.08
C ILE A 709 45.82 -24.02 -6.18
N LEU A 710 45.60 -23.02 -7.05
CA LEU A 710 44.27 -22.51 -7.38
C LEU A 710 43.68 -23.32 -8.56
N THR A 711 42.69 -24.18 -8.29
CA THR A 711 41.92 -24.87 -9.33
C THR A 711 40.48 -24.40 -9.33
N SER A 712 39.77 -24.53 -10.47
CA SER A 712 38.33 -24.25 -10.55
C SER A 712 37.52 -25.00 -9.49
N GLN A 713 37.87 -26.26 -9.21
CA GLN A 713 37.22 -27.04 -8.14
C GLN A 713 37.48 -26.45 -6.74
N ALA A 714 38.71 -26.03 -6.43
CA ALA A 714 39.03 -25.38 -5.16
C ALA A 714 38.27 -24.05 -4.97
N ILE A 715 38.04 -23.31 -6.05
CA ILE A 715 37.20 -22.10 -6.03
C ILE A 715 35.75 -22.46 -5.71
N LYS A 716 35.16 -23.47 -6.37
CA LYS A 716 33.80 -23.96 -6.07
C LYS A 716 33.66 -24.39 -4.61
N ASP A 717 34.62 -25.16 -4.11
CA ASP A 717 34.62 -25.62 -2.72
C ASP A 717 34.72 -24.46 -1.73
N THR A 718 35.48 -23.41 -2.07
CA THR A 718 35.60 -22.20 -1.27
C THR A 718 34.32 -21.36 -1.31
N PHE A 719 33.72 -21.16 -2.49
CA PHE A 719 32.43 -20.48 -2.61
C PHE A 719 31.35 -21.17 -1.79
N SER A 720 31.31 -22.51 -1.83
CA SER A 720 30.34 -23.30 -1.07
C SER A 720 30.48 -23.20 0.44
N ARG A 721 31.55 -22.60 0.97
CA ARG A 721 31.81 -22.46 2.42
C ARG A 721 31.78 -21.01 2.89
N GLN A 722 32.46 -20.12 2.15
CA GLN A 722 32.76 -18.75 2.59
C GLN A 722 32.01 -17.67 1.83
N PHE A 723 31.40 -17.95 0.67
CA PHE A 723 30.84 -16.90 -0.18
C PHE A 723 29.33 -17.01 -0.33
N TYR A 724 28.68 -15.87 -0.25
CA TYR A 724 27.33 -15.64 -0.71
C TYR A 724 27.36 -14.65 -1.87
N PHE A 725 26.36 -14.75 -2.75
CA PHE A 725 26.21 -13.87 -3.90
C PHE A 725 24.82 -13.26 -3.86
N ASP A 726 24.73 -11.92 -3.80
CA ASP A 726 23.45 -11.26 -3.99
C ASP A 726 23.06 -11.18 -5.47
N LEU A 727 21.78 -10.97 -5.69
CA LEU A 727 21.16 -10.88 -7.01
C LEU A 727 20.70 -9.46 -7.32
N ALA A 728 21.38 -8.44 -6.78
CA ALA A 728 21.10 -7.04 -7.10
C ALA A 728 21.45 -6.73 -8.57
N GLY A 729 20.75 -5.77 -9.17
CA GLY A 729 20.97 -5.39 -10.57
C GLY A 729 20.35 -6.37 -11.58
N PHE A 730 21.13 -6.79 -12.58
CA PHE A 730 20.63 -7.46 -13.78
C PHE A 730 21.07 -8.94 -13.95
N PRO A 731 21.00 -9.81 -12.92
CA PRO A 731 21.46 -11.19 -13.07
C PRO A 731 20.50 -12.07 -13.90
N PHE A 732 19.26 -11.63 -14.10
CA PHE A 732 18.24 -12.37 -14.86
C PHE A 732 18.07 -11.80 -16.28
N PRO A 733 17.78 -12.65 -17.29
CA PRO A 733 17.56 -14.10 -17.17
C PRO A 733 18.83 -14.96 -17.26
N ASP A 734 19.98 -14.39 -17.64
CA ASP A 734 21.09 -15.21 -18.17
C ASP A 734 22.33 -15.31 -17.27
N GLN A 735 22.80 -14.23 -16.62
CA GLN A 735 24.02 -14.28 -15.79
C GLN A 735 23.89 -15.28 -14.63
N ILE A 736 22.68 -15.40 -14.06
CA ILE A 736 22.38 -16.36 -12.98
C ILE A 736 22.66 -17.83 -13.39
N LYS A 737 22.50 -18.18 -14.67
CA LYS A 737 22.74 -19.55 -15.16
C LYS A 737 24.22 -19.91 -15.07
N GLU A 738 25.10 -18.94 -15.32
CA GLU A 738 26.55 -19.14 -15.18
C GLU A 738 26.94 -19.27 -13.71
N LEU A 739 26.37 -18.45 -12.82
CA LEU A 739 26.63 -18.52 -11.38
C LEU A 739 26.29 -19.91 -10.82
N LEU A 740 25.21 -20.52 -11.29
CA LEU A 740 24.77 -21.86 -10.87
C LEU A 740 25.71 -23.00 -11.29
N LEU A 741 26.70 -22.76 -12.15
CA LEU A 741 27.78 -23.71 -12.43
C LEU A 741 28.81 -23.81 -11.29
N TYR A 742 28.82 -22.81 -10.40
CA TYR A 742 29.81 -22.67 -9.33
C TYR A 742 29.20 -22.73 -7.93
N VAL A 743 27.96 -22.26 -7.75
CA VAL A 743 27.30 -22.24 -6.44
C VAL A 743 25.91 -22.86 -6.49
N LYS A 744 25.44 -23.28 -5.31
CA LYS A 744 24.09 -23.80 -5.12
C LYS A 744 23.16 -22.71 -4.60
N THR A 745 21.86 -22.99 -4.66
CA THR A 745 20.76 -22.12 -4.22
C THR A 745 20.93 -21.58 -2.81
N ASP A 746 21.60 -22.32 -1.91
CA ASP A 746 21.83 -21.95 -0.51
C ASP A 746 22.88 -20.84 -0.32
N ARG A 747 23.58 -20.44 -1.39
CA ARG A 747 24.58 -19.35 -1.42
C ARG A 747 24.11 -18.09 -2.15
N LEU A 748 22.82 -18.01 -2.48
CA LEU A 748 22.22 -16.85 -3.15
C LEU A 748 21.43 -15.99 -2.16
N LEU A 749 21.51 -14.67 -2.31
CA LEU A 749 20.82 -13.68 -1.49
C LEU A 749 20.03 -12.69 -2.36
N TYR A 750 18.99 -12.09 -1.79
CA TYR A 750 18.33 -10.95 -2.41
C TYR A 750 19.04 -9.64 -2.07
N GLY A 751 19.15 -8.76 -3.06
CA GLY A 751 19.71 -7.41 -2.94
C GLY A 751 18.95 -6.42 -3.83
N SER A 752 18.78 -5.18 -3.39
CA SER A 752 18.07 -4.15 -4.19
C SER A 752 18.98 -3.12 -4.84
N ASP A 753 20.15 -2.85 -4.26
CA ASP A 753 21.06 -1.76 -4.63
C ASP A 753 20.35 -0.38 -4.61
N TYR A 754 19.36 -0.23 -3.73
CA TYR A 754 18.68 1.04 -3.47
C TYR A 754 19.58 1.94 -2.60
N PRO A 755 19.67 3.28 -2.84
CA PRO A 755 18.86 4.10 -3.73
C PRO A 755 19.49 4.44 -5.08
N PHE A 756 20.72 3.99 -5.35
CA PHE A 756 21.38 4.23 -6.64
C PHE A 756 20.65 3.54 -7.78
N THR A 757 20.05 2.38 -7.51
CA THR A 757 18.92 1.86 -8.28
C THR A 757 17.64 2.55 -7.79
N PRO A 758 17.02 3.45 -8.58
CA PRO A 758 15.84 4.18 -8.14
C PRO A 758 14.66 3.23 -7.90
N GLU A 759 13.72 3.60 -7.02
CA GLU A 759 12.57 2.77 -6.63
C GLU A 759 11.88 2.08 -7.83
N ARG A 760 11.62 2.83 -8.91
CA ARG A 760 10.97 2.29 -10.12
C ARG A 760 11.79 1.16 -10.75
N ALA A 761 13.10 1.29 -10.79
CA ALA A 761 13.99 0.28 -11.33
C ALA A 761 14.06 -0.95 -10.39
N VAL A 762 14.15 -0.75 -9.07
CA VAL A 762 14.12 -1.86 -8.10
C VAL A 762 12.85 -2.70 -8.26
N ILE A 763 11.68 -2.05 -8.37
CA ILE A 763 10.40 -2.72 -8.59
C ILE A 763 10.41 -3.50 -9.92
N GLY A 764 10.90 -2.89 -10.99
CA GLY A 764 11.01 -3.54 -12.30
C GLY A 764 11.94 -4.77 -12.28
N LEU A 765 13.08 -4.68 -11.59
CA LEU A 765 14.01 -5.79 -11.41
C LEU A 765 13.42 -6.92 -10.57
N ALA A 766 12.70 -6.58 -9.51
CA ALA A 766 11.96 -7.56 -8.70
C ALA A 766 10.89 -8.29 -9.53
N ASP A 767 10.15 -7.59 -10.40
CA ASP A 767 9.17 -8.20 -11.32
C ASP A 767 9.84 -9.16 -12.31
N VAL A 768 10.98 -8.77 -12.88
CA VAL A 768 11.77 -9.66 -13.76
C VAL A 768 12.22 -10.90 -12.99
N MET A 769 12.81 -10.72 -11.80
CA MET A 769 13.23 -11.83 -10.94
C MET A 769 12.07 -12.79 -10.65
N MET A 770 10.89 -12.29 -10.27
CA MET A 770 9.72 -13.13 -10.00
C MET A 770 9.20 -13.90 -11.22
N ARG A 771 9.39 -13.37 -12.43
CA ARG A 771 9.02 -14.06 -13.67
C ARG A 771 10.04 -15.11 -14.09
N GLU A 772 11.33 -14.86 -13.84
CA GLU A 772 12.42 -15.72 -14.29
C GLU A 772 12.78 -16.82 -13.28
N MET A 773 12.70 -16.56 -11.97
CA MET A 773 13.00 -17.56 -10.92
C MET A 773 12.23 -18.89 -11.08
N PRO A 774 10.91 -18.91 -11.36
CA PRO A 774 10.18 -20.17 -11.55
C PRO A 774 10.61 -20.98 -12.78
N LYS A 775 11.38 -20.39 -13.71
CA LYS A 775 11.93 -21.11 -14.86
C LYS A 775 13.27 -21.80 -14.55
N ILE A 776 13.89 -21.43 -13.42
CA ILE A 776 15.19 -21.94 -12.97
C ILE A 776 15.02 -22.88 -11.78
N TRP A 777 14.16 -22.49 -10.83
CA TRP A 777 13.83 -23.28 -9.65
C TRP A 777 12.33 -23.51 -9.64
N ASP A 778 11.89 -24.75 -9.85
CA ASP A 778 10.46 -25.11 -9.88
C ASP A 778 9.83 -25.10 -8.48
N ASP A 779 10.61 -25.41 -7.43
CA ASP A 779 10.15 -25.42 -6.03
C ASP A 779 10.02 -24.00 -5.47
N GLU A 780 8.83 -23.64 -5.00
CA GLU A 780 8.57 -22.36 -4.33
C GLU A 780 9.43 -22.18 -3.08
N LYS A 781 9.71 -23.26 -2.35
CA LYS A 781 10.52 -23.18 -1.13
C LYS A 781 11.98 -22.83 -1.43
N GLU A 782 12.52 -23.26 -2.56
CA GLU A 782 13.85 -22.83 -3.02
C GLU A 782 13.85 -21.33 -3.34
N ARG A 783 12.80 -20.84 -4.01
CA ARG A 783 12.65 -19.40 -4.29
C ARG A 783 12.55 -18.57 -3.01
N GLU A 784 11.72 -18.97 -2.06
CA GLU A 784 11.62 -18.34 -0.73
C GLU A 784 12.95 -18.38 0.05
N THR A 785 13.71 -19.45 -0.14
CA THR A 785 15.04 -19.60 0.46
C THR A 785 16.03 -18.58 -0.11
N ILE A 786 16.05 -18.35 -1.42
CA ILE A 786 16.87 -17.30 -2.05
C ILE A 786 16.44 -15.92 -1.57
N LEU A 787 15.12 -15.65 -1.57
CA LEU A 787 14.58 -14.33 -1.27
C LEU A 787 14.76 -13.91 0.19
N ALA A 788 14.70 -14.86 1.15
CA ALA A 788 14.79 -14.54 2.57
C ALA A 788 15.47 -15.63 3.42
N GLY A 789 15.25 -16.91 3.12
CA GLY A 789 15.72 -18.00 3.99
C GLY A 789 17.23 -18.06 4.20
N ASN A 790 18.02 -17.83 3.15
CA ASN A 790 19.48 -17.80 3.22
C ASN A 790 19.99 -16.61 4.04
N ALA A 791 19.43 -15.43 3.83
CA ALA A 791 19.77 -14.24 4.61
C ALA A 791 19.42 -14.43 6.09
N ARG A 792 18.29 -15.06 6.43
CA ARG A 792 17.97 -15.42 7.83
C ARG A 792 19.02 -16.31 8.44
N ARG A 793 19.47 -17.35 7.72
CA ARG A 793 20.51 -18.26 8.20
C ARG A 793 21.85 -17.54 8.38
N LEU A 794 22.19 -16.65 7.45
CA LEU A 794 23.40 -15.84 7.51
C LEU A 794 23.40 -14.86 8.69
N LEU A 795 22.23 -14.27 9.01
CA LEU A 795 22.08 -13.27 10.06
C LEU A 795 21.74 -13.85 11.44
N ALA A 796 21.29 -15.11 11.51
CA ALA A 796 21.08 -15.82 12.76
C ALA A 796 22.43 -16.07 13.45
N SER A 797 22.80 -15.17 14.35
CA SER A 797 24.01 -15.21 15.18
C SER A 797 23.58 -15.12 16.63
#